data_AF-A0A7K4QR85-F1
#
_entry.id   AF-A0A7K4QR85-F1
#
_cell.length_a   1.000
_cell.length_b   1.000
_cell.length_c   1.000
_cell.angle_alpha   90.00
_cell.angle_beta   90.00
_cell.angle_gamma   90.00
#
_symmetry.space_group_name_H-M   'P 1'
#
loop_
_entity.id
_entity.type
_entity.pdbx_description
1 polymer ?
#
loop_
_entity_poly.entity_id
_entity_poly.type
_entity_poly.pdbx_seq_one_letter_code
_entity_poly.pdbx_strand_id
1 'polypeptide(L)'
;MSHLSEMWCYHWKWKLQYCLCLFTTYIICIQQAAHGCYDCRIVLTDPSGVFTSPCFPSDYPNSQACKWIIRAPHGFIIQLTFIDFDIEEAPGCIYDSLTLDNGESPMNLCGITAKGLSYNSTGNEMIVSFKSDFSIQKKGFNASYVRIAVSLRNQKVIIPQVPDIDAVSVAETVSVPDLSQFTLCFEATKGNSDDNDDWKVFSYTDALSTEFFSFGKTTKGHFLSISGTQCILEKALPRNAEFFMGTFQQLCVVWDSFSGTIGIYAKSTYHIVYCPGIFDKVIPGNGRLVLGSNSNEMSSLNGDIYNFRLWNFTMNAQTLANLSCDVKGNIVDWENEFWSIPTSALKAENNLSCGSYLIPSSSIEPTSCANLGSLCQATVNATTPTPPTVTTNMPDTNRNDKPNNGGLFYRISITVFSSNSNSVSKVHDVIAEWLNRTFQNWNYTVYVVNISIHPGSIKEGAREKRSIKSFGVLALLVYNSTNNINLEEEDIRQKLISNNRTIEEGYKLHTVDVDPVEKCLAEENPPNYFWPDTRPTVTNFTFCHGSSVQTASRTCYLGLQNYTSYWGQPDLRNCTENAADIANQLLNLTGEGQQLTSDKVNDVVQKLKKIVNDEEIDESLGSTVVTIFSNILTSSDSVLAASSSEALKTIDALALKIHFTGPSMSISTRNLALGVSSINSTSFKGGSFSVSPQNNASDFQIDFDKDQTSAFASVVLPPSLLKNLSQDEFEVISRAQFTFFNKNGLFQDAENPANLTSFVVACSIGNLTIQDLQDYVKVTIKHTKIQEDPKPTCVFWDMDKNGGNGGWNPAGCQVDAESNENETVCLCNHLTHFGVLMDLQRTVTQIDPQNNKVLTFITYIGCGISAIFSAATLLTYIAFEKLRRDYPSKILMNLSTALLFLNLIFLLDGWIASFDIDGLCIAVAALLHFFLLATFTWMGLEAVHMYIALVKVFNTYIRRYILKFCIIGWGLPALVIAIVLASANTSASHVYGKELYGKDANGQGGDDFCWIKNEIVFYVTCAGYFGIMFLMNIAMFIVVMVQICGRNGKRTNRSLKEEILRNLRSVVSLTFLLGMTWGFAFFAWGPLTLAFLYLFSIFNSLQGLFIFVFHCAMKENVQKQWRRHLCCGRFRLADNSDWSKTATNIIKKSSDNLGKSLSSSSIGSNSTYLTSKSKSTTNTYCKRNSHT
;
A
#
# COMPACT_ATOMS: atom_id res chain seq x y z
N MET A 1 42.82 41.40 4.83
CA MET A 1 41.45 41.90 4.54
C MET A 1 40.78 40.90 3.61
N SER A 2 39.68 40.28 4.08
CA SER A 2 38.67 39.49 3.33
C SER A 2 39.22 38.44 2.33
N HIS A 3 39.41 37.15 2.65
CA HIS A 3 38.49 36.16 3.22
C HIS A 3 37.16 35.99 2.43
N LEU A 4 37.23 35.66 1.13
CA LEU A 4 36.17 35.01 0.33
C LEU A 4 36.63 34.76 -1.14
N SER A 5 37.59 33.87 -1.41
CA SER A 5 37.90 33.47 -2.81
C SER A 5 38.60 32.12 -3.04
N GLU A 6 38.53 31.15 -2.13
CA GLU A 6 39.15 29.84 -2.36
C GLU A 6 38.27 28.72 -1.82
N MET A 7 37.16 28.43 -2.50
CA MET A 7 36.41 27.20 -2.20
C MET A 7 35.58 26.65 -3.36
N TRP A 8 35.96 26.89 -4.62
CA TRP A 8 35.23 26.32 -5.78
C TRP A 8 36.21 25.85 -6.85
N CYS A 9 37.07 24.89 -6.50
CA CYS A 9 37.91 24.20 -7.48
C CYS A 9 38.38 22.83 -6.96
N TYR A 10 37.45 21.88 -6.75
CA TYR A 10 37.80 20.46 -6.75
C TYR A 10 36.71 19.62 -7.44
N HIS A 11 37.08 19.08 -8.60
CA HIS A 11 36.60 17.86 -9.25
C HIS A 11 35.15 17.40 -8.98
N TRP A 12 34.23 17.77 -9.87
CA TRP A 12 32.94 17.08 -10.03
C TRP A 12 32.86 16.37 -11.39
N LYS A 13 33.30 15.11 -11.41
CA LYS A 13 32.90 14.13 -12.44
C LYS A 13 31.50 13.65 -12.09
N TRP A 14 30.48 14.24 -12.70
CA TRP A 14 29.12 13.72 -12.60
C TRP A 14 28.97 12.42 -13.39
N LYS A 15 28.83 11.30 -12.69
CA LYS A 15 28.21 10.08 -13.24
C LYS A 15 26.70 10.22 -13.07
N LEU A 16 25.99 10.19 -14.20
CA LEU A 16 24.53 10.28 -14.39
C LEU A 16 23.68 9.36 -13.50
N GLN A 17 24.31 8.39 -12.82
CA GLN A 17 23.67 7.37 -11.98
C GLN A 17 23.18 7.90 -10.62
N TYR A 18 23.80 8.97 -10.08
CA TYR A 18 23.40 9.53 -8.78
C TYR A 18 22.18 10.47 -8.86
N CYS A 19 21.94 11.13 -10.00
CA CYS A 19 20.70 11.90 -10.21
C CYS A 19 19.49 10.98 -10.36
N LEU A 20 19.65 9.82 -11.00
CA LEU A 20 18.60 8.80 -11.07
C LEU A 20 18.31 8.21 -9.69
N CYS A 21 19.32 7.94 -8.87
CA CYS A 21 19.11 7.54 -7.48
C CYS A 21 18.41 8.62 -6.64
N LEU A 22 18.79 9.89 -6.79
CA LEU A 22 18.15 10.99 -6.07
C LEU A 22 16.71 11.24 -6.51
N PHE A 23 16.39 11.05 -7.80
CA PHE A 23 15.02 11.11 -8.30
C PHE A 23 14.19 9.89 -7.88
N THR A 24 14.79 8.68 -7.82
CA THR A 24 14.10 7.51 -7.28
C THR A 24 13.92 7.62 -5.77
N THR A 25 14.87 8.15 -5.01
CA THR A 25 14.67 8.40 -3.57
C THR A 25 13.69 9.53 -3.32
N TYR A 26 13.59 10.53 -4.23
CA TYR A 26 12.59 11.58 -4.15
C TYR A 26 11.17 11.08 -4.49
N ILE A 27 11.04 10.16 -5.46
CA ILE A 27 9.76 9.50 -5.77
C ILE A 27 9.37 8.47 -4.69
N ILE A 28 10.33 7.73 -4.12
CA ILE A 28 10.07 6.79 -3.00
C ILE A 28 9.74 7.54 -1.70
N CYS A 29 10.33 8.72 -1.46
CA CYS A 29 10.06 9.53 -0.26
C CYS A 29 8.75 10.33 -0.38
N ILE A 30 8.27 10.66 -1.58
CA ILE A 30 6.92 11.22 -1.79
C ILE A 30 5.82 10.16 -1.71
N GLN A 31 6.14 8.87 -1.86
CA GLN A 31 5.20 7.79 -1.56
C GLN A 31 5.08 7.48 -0.05
N GLN A 32 6.05 7.86 0.80
CA GLN A 32 6.03 7.51 2.23
C GLN A 32 5.23 8.44 3.16
N ALA A 33 4.54 9.47 2.63
CA ALA A 33 3.61 10.29 3.42
C ALA A 33 2.13 9.92 3.25
N ALA A 34 1.81 8.84 2.52
CA ALA A 34 0.44 8.36 2.29
C ALA A 34 0.26 6.84 2.47
N HIS A 35 1.12 6.18 3.27
CA HIS A 35 0.98 4.77 3.63
C HIS A 35 0.53 4.64 5.10
N GLY A 36 -0.75 4.88 5.37
CA GLY A 36 -1.34 4.75 6.71
C GLY A 36 -2.47 3.73 6.85
N CYS A 37 -2.93 3.08 5.78
CA CYS A 37 -4.09 2.17 5.86
C CYS A 37 -4.04 0.99 4.85
N TYR A 38 -2.89 0.33 4.63
CA TYR A 38 -2.92 -0.86 3.75
C TYR A 38 -1.99 -2.04 4.09
N ASP A 39 -0.94 -1.91 4.91
CA ASP A 39 -0.07 -3.06 5.20
C ASP A 39 -0.17 -3.55 6.65
N CYS A 40 -0.99 -4.57 6.86
CA CYS A 40 -1.17 -5.24 8.16
C CYS A 40 -0.76 -6.73 8.10
N ARG A 41 0.07 -7.12 7.11
CA ARG A 41 0.65 -8.46 6.99
C ARG A 41 2.17 -8.41 7.10
N ILE A 42 2.67 -8.37 8.34
CA ILE A 42 4.09 -8.12 8.61
C ILE A 42 4.70 -9.19 9.52
N VAL A 43 6.00 -9.41 9.34
CA VAL A 43 6.83 -10.26 10.20
C VAL A 43 7.67 -9.36 11.09
N LEU A 44 7.53 -9.52 12.40
CA LEU A 44 8.16 -8.69 13.42
C LEU A 44 9.28 -9.50 14.09
N THR A 45 10.54 -9.09 13.90
CA THR A 45 11.73 -9.81 14.39
C THR A 45 12.56 -9.05 15.43
N ASP A 46 12.21 -7.79 15.70
CA ASP A 46 12.96 -6.95 16.63
C ASP A 46 12.81 -7.42 18.09
N PRO A 47 13.75 -7.07 19.00
CA PRO A 47 13.70 -7.48 20.41
C PRO A 47 12.42 -7.07 21.15
N SER A 48 11.86 -5.93 20.76
CA SER A 48 10.60 -5.39 21.25
C SER A 48 10.02 -4.46 20.21
N GLY A 49 8.71 -4.27 20.19
CA GLY A 49 8.07 -3.35 19.27
C GLY A 49 6.60 -3.12 19.60
N VAL A 50 5.96 -2.27 18.81
CA VAL A 50 4.54 -1.93 18.93
C VAL A 50 3.90 -2.03 17.55
N PHE A 51 2.69 -2.58 17.48
CA PHE A 51 1.88 -2.62 16.28
C PHE A 51 0.41 -2.38 16.62
N THR A 52 -0.33 -1.83 15.66
CA THR A 52 -1.74 -1.45 15.85
C THR A 52 -2.62 -2.06 14.79
N SER A 53 -3.93 -2.09 15.05
CA SER A 53 -4.93 -2.27 14.00
C SER A 53 -4.80 -1.17 12.94
N PRO A 54 -5.25 -1.42 11.69
CA PRO A 54 -5.27 -0.40 10.64
C PRO A 54 -5.97 0.88 11.11
N CYS A 55 -5.38 2.03 10.81
CA CYS A 55 -5.93 3.36 11.07
C CYS A 55 -6.16 3.74 12.56
N PHE A 56 -5.69 2.93 13.53
CA PHE A 56 -5.67 3.26 14.96
C PHE A 56 -4.97 4.61 15.22
N PRO A 57 -5.50 5.52 16.07
CA PRO A 57 -6.59 5.33 17.04
C PRO A 57 -8.00 5.61 16.50
N SER A 58 -8.15 5.82 15.19
CA SER A 58 -9.48 5.87 14.56
C SER A 58 -10.00 4.45 14.36
N ASP A 59 -11.30 4.33 14.09
CA ASP A 59 -11.91 3.02 13.91
C ASP A 59 -11.28 2.23 12.76
N TYR A 60 -11.11 0.92 12.95
CA TYR A 60 -10.55 0.06 11.90
C TYR A 60 -11.53 -0.07 10.72
N PRO A 61 -11.08 -0.23 9.48
CA PRO A 61 -11.98 -0.44 8.35
C PRO A 61 -12.69 -1.81 8.41
N ASN A 62 -13.76 -1.96 7.62
CA ASN A 62 -14.46 -3.24 7.43
C ASN A 62 -13.66 -4.23 6.59
N SER A 63 -14.02 -5.50 6.70
CA SER A 63 -13.55 -6.62 5.86
C SER A 63 -12.03 -6.76 5.85
N GLN A 64 -11.40 -6.49 6.99
CA GLN A 64 -9.95 -6.58 7.12
C GLN A 64 -9.53 -8.03 7.36
N ALA A 65 -8.33 -8.37 6.87
CA ALA A 65 -7.72 -9.67 7.06
C ALA A 65 -6.22 -9.53 7.30
N CYS A 66 -5.89 -9.13 8.52
CA CYS A 66 -4.55 -8.78 8.98
C CYS A 66 -3.87 -9.96 9.69
N LYS A 67 -2.54 -10.00 9.60
CA LYS A 67 -1.72 -11.06 10.20
C LYS A 67 -0.33 -10.56 10.58
N TRP A 68 -0.04 -10.54 11.88
CA TRP A 68 1.28 -10.23 12.42
C TRP A 68 1.95 -11.52 12.89
N ILE A 69 3.14 -11.80 12.37
CA ILE A 69 3.95 -12.95 12.79
C ILE A 69 5.13 -12.40 13.59
N ILE A 70 5.12 -12.60 14.90
CA ILE A 70 6.19 -12.16 15.78
C ILE A 70 7.15 -13.34 15.94
N ARG A 71 8.43 -13.15 15.60
CA ARG A 71 9.43 -14.22 15.63
C ARG A 71 10.65 -13.80 16.45
N ALA A 72 10.93 -14.55 17.49
CA ALA A 72 12.12 -14.45 18.30
C ALA A 72 13.17 -15.51 17.89
N PRO A 73 14.47 -15.27 18.15
CA PRO A 73 15.47 -16.32 18.04
C PRO A 73 15.22 -17.45 19.06
N HIS A 74 15.77 -18.64 18.79
CA HIS A 74 15.68 -19.78 19.72
C HIS A 74 16.22 -19.42 21.11
N GLY A 75 15.59 -19.95 22.17
CA GLY A 75 15.90 -19.61 23.57
C GLY A 75 15.12 -18.42 24.12
N PHE A 76 14.27 -17.77 23.31
CA PHE A 76 13.38 -16.70 23.72
C PHE A 76 11.92 -17.09 23.44
N ILE A 77 11.03 -16.68 24.35
CA ILE A 77 9.58 -16.61 24.14
C ILE A 77 9.17 -15.17 23.88
N ILE A 78 7.95 -14.96 23.43
CA ILE A 78 7.37 -13.67 23.11
C ILE A 78 6.29 -13.37 24.14
N GLN A 79 6.37 -12.21 24.78
CA GLN A 79 5.29 -11.65 25.56
C GLN A 79 4.62 -10.54 24.75
N LEU A 80 3.32 -10.67 24.55
CA LEU A 80 2.46 -9.68 23.89
C LEU A 80 1.54 -9.04 24.92
N THR A 81 1.42 -7.72 24.91
CA THR A 81 0.56 -6.95 25.81
C THR A 81 -0.34 -6.04 25.00
N PHE A 82 -1.65 -6.10 25.23
CA PHE A 82 -2.61 -5.17 24.62
C PHE A 82 -2.74 -3.92 25.49
N ILE A 83 -2.15 -2.82 25.03
CA ILE A 83 -2.18 -1.52 25.70
C ILE A 83 -3.58 -0.90 25.61
N ASP A 84 -4.20 -1.02 24.44
CA ASP A 84 -5.59 -0.64 24.21
C ASP A 84 -6.25 -1.69 23.32
N PHE A 85 -7.52 -1.99 23.57
CA PHE A 85 -8.27 -3.03 22.86
C PHE A 85 -9.76 -2.76 22.96
N ASP A 86 -10.39 -2.56 21.81
CA ASP A 86 -11.81 -2.34 21.64
C ASP A 86 -12.20 -2.81 20.22
N ILE A 87 -12.73 -4.02 20.14
CA ILE A 87 -13.18 -4.68 18.91
C ILE A 87 -14.67 -4.99 19.08
N GLU A 88 -15.46 -5.06 18.00
CA GLU A 88 -16.88 -5.37 18.10
C GLU A 88 -17.16 -6.63 18.94
N GLU A 89 -18.07 -6.52 19.92
CA GLU A 89 -18.38 -7.62 20.84
C GLU A 89 -19.49 -8.51 20.28
N ALA A 90 -19.24 -9.81 20.20
CA ALA A 90 -20.21 -10.82 19.77
C ALA A 90 -20.05 -12.14 20.53
N PRO A 91 -21.12 -12.92 20.75
CA PRO A 91 -21.01 -14.26 21.34
C PRO A 91 -20.06 -15.15 20.52
N GLY A 92 -18.92 -15.54 21.10
CA GLY A 92 -17.89 -16.33 20.40
C GLY A 92 -17.03 -15.54 19.40
N CYS A 93 -17.07 -14.20 19.43
CA CYS A 93 -16.31 -13.31 18.55
C CYS A 93 -16.53 -13.61 17.05
N ILE A 94 -17.80 -13.75 16.68
CA ILE A 94 -18.23 -14.17 15.34
C ILE A 94 -18.36 -13.03 14.32
N TYR A 95 -18.42 -11.76 14.76
CA TYR A 95 -18.33 -10.59 13.89
C TYR A 95 -16.85 -10.26 13.65
N ASP A 96 -16.30 -9.39 14.50
CA ASP A 96 -14.89 -9.08 14.52
C ASP A 96 -14.15 -9.96 15.54
N SER A 97 -12.99 -10.46 15.12
CA SER A 97 -12.16 -11.28 15.99
C SER A 97 -10.68 -11.03 15.79
N LEU A 98 -9.98 -10.98 16.91
CA LEU A 98 -8.55 -11.16 16.96
C LEU A 98 -8.27 -12.59 17.41
N THR A 99 -7.73 -13.41 16.52
CA THR A 99 -7.22 -14.74 16.82
C THR A 99 -5.75 -14.63 17.26
N LEU A 100 -5.47 -15.01 18.50
CA LEU A 100 -4.12 -15.13 19.04
C LEU A 100 -3.71 -16.60 19.06
N ASP A 101 -2.62 -16.91 18.34
CA ASP A 101 -1.95 -18.20 18.36
C ASP A 101 -0.57 -18.03 19.01
N ASN A 102 -0.48 -18.46 20.25
CA ASN A 102 0.72 -18.41 21.09
C ASN A 102 1.49 -19.74 21.08
N GLY A 103 1.13 -20.69 20.21
CA GLY A 103 1.66 -22.04 20.16
C GLY A 103 0.87 -23.09 20.96
N GLU A 104 -0.29 -22.73 21.52
CA GLU A 104 -1.35 -23.65 21.99
C GLU A 104 -2.54 -23.62 21.01
N SER A 105 -3.75 -24.06 21.43
CA SER A 105 -4.95 -23.90 20.62
C SER A 105 -5.27 -22.41 20.41
N PRO A 106 -5.55 -21.95 19.17
CA PRO A 106 -5.84 -20.55 18.89
C PRO A 106 -7.04 -20.02 19.70
N MET A 107 -6.90 -18.84 20.29
CA MET A 107 -7.97 -18.17 21.06
C MET A 107 -8.50 -16.96 20.30
N ASN A 108 -9.83 -16.79 20.27
CA ASN A 108 -10.47 -15.61 19.69
C ASN A 108 -10.80 -14.57 20.79
N LEU A 109 -10.49 -13.30 20.51
CA LEU A 109 -10.67 -12.15 21.38
C LEU A 109 -11.49 -11.08 20.66
N CYS A 110 -12.42 -10.45 21.39
CA CYS A 110 -13.28 -9.36 20.91
C CYS A 110 -13.84 -8.55 22.09
N GLY A 111 -14.59 -7.49 21.82
CA GLY A 111 -15.05 -6.55 22.86
C GLY A 111 -13.89 -5.76 23.46
N ILE A 112 -14.01 -5.46 24.75
CA ILE A 112 -12.96 -4.82 25.55
C ILE A 112 -12.13 -5.83 26.38
N THR A 113 -12.35 -7.12 26.17
CA THR A 113 -11.91 -8.20 27.06
C THR A 113 -10.39 -8.34 27.17
N ALA A 114 -9.64 -7.99 26.11
CA ALA A 114 -8.19 -8.12 26.08
C ALA A 114 -7.43 -6.87 26.55
N LYS A 115 -8.12 -5.77 26.88
CA LYS A 115 -7.47 -4.52 27.27
C LYS A 115 -6.67 -4.68 28.57
N GLY A 116 -5.37 -4.43 28.51
CA GLY A 116 -4.44 -4.56 29.63
C GLY A 116 -4.00 -6.00 29.92
N LEU A 117 -4.38 -6.98 29.09
CA LEU A 117 -3.92 -8.35 29.23
C LEU A 117 -2.59 -8.59 28.52
N SER A 118 -1.80 -9.51 29.09
CA SER A 118 -0.53 -9.99 28.53
C SER A 118 -0.57 -11.50 28.31
N TYR A 119 -0.04 -11.92 27.16
CA TYR A 119 0.01 -13.32 26.73
C TYR A 119 1.45 -13.71 26.40
N ASN A 120 1.87 -14.90 26.82
CA ASN A 120 3.19 -15.44 26.52
C ASN A 120 3.08 -16.56 25.48
N SER A 121 4.06 -16.67 24.58
CA SER A 121 4.19 -17.80 23.66
C SER A 121 4.82 -19.02 24.33
N THR A 122 4.45 -20.21 23.86
CA THR A 122 5.08 -21.48 24.24
C THR A 122 6.38 -21.72 23.48
N GLY A 123 6.47 -21.22 22.25
CA GLY A 123 7.66 -21.26 21.39
C GLY A 123 8.27 -19.88 21.13
N ASN A 124 9.13 -19.80 20.12
CA ASN A 124 9.78 -18.56 19.68
C ASN A 124 9.00 -17.84 18.56
N GLU A 125 7.77 -18.25 18.27
CA GLU A 125 6.88 -17.61 17.28
C GLU A 125 5.49 -17.42 17.91
N MET A 126 4.86 -16.29 17.61
CA MET A 126 3.50 -15.95 18.00
C MET A 126 2.79 -15.32 16.81
N ILE A 127 1.57 -15.74 16.52
CA ILE A 127 0.78 -15.26 15.38
C ILE A 127 -0.45 -14.54 15.91
N VAL A 128 -0.63 -13.30 15.47
CA VAL A 128 -1.80 -12.48 15.75
C VAL A 128 -2.54 -12.26 14.45
N SER A 129 -3.80 -12.68 14.36
CA SER A 129 -4.63 -12.50 13.16
C SER A 129 -5.87 -11.70 13.52
N PHE A 130 -6.15 -10.63 12.77
CA PHE A 130 -7.34 -9.82 12.99
C PHE A 130 -8.24 -9.88 11.75
N LYS A 131 -9.52 -10.13 11.98
CA LYS A 131 -10.57 -10.12 10.96
C LYS A 131 -11.70 -9.20 11.41
N SER A 132 -12.15 -8.35 10.50
CA SER A 132 -13.39 -7.59 10.65
C SER A 132 -14.44 -7.98 9.62
N ASP A 133 -15.71 -7.90 10.00
CA ASP A 133 -16.84 -8.19 9.11
C ASP A 133 -17.23 -6.98 8.24
N PHE A 134 -18.43 -6.95 7.66
CA PHE A 134 -18.85 -5.88 6.75
C PHE A 134 -19.42 -4.64 7.47
N SER A 135 -19.57 -4.66 8.80
CA SER A 135 -20.26 -3.62 9.58
C SER A 135 -19.62 -3.36 10.96
N ILE A 136 -20.16 -2.38 11.69
CA ILE A 136 -19.84 -2.00 13.09
C ILE A 136 -18.33 -2.01 13.42
N GLN A 137 -17.68 -0.87 13.18
CA GLN A 137 -16.27 -0.69 13.52
C GLN A 137 -16.12 -0.19 14.96
N LYS A 138 -14.97 -0.49 15.55
CA LYS A 138 -14.52 0.05 16.83
C LYS A 138 -13.11 0.59 16.69
N LYS A 139 -12.59 1.12 17.78
CA LYS A 139 -11.25 1.74 17.84
C LYS A 139 -10.12 0.79 17.43
N GLY A 140 -10.31 -0.52 17.63
CA GLY A 140 -9.31 -1.55 17.36
C GLY A 140 -8.35 -1.75 18.52
N PHE A 141 -7.07 -1.97 18.22
CA PHE A 141 -6.11 -2.31 19.26
C PHE A 141 -4.72 -1.71 19.03
N ASN A 142 -4.02 -1.53 20.14
CA ASN A 142 -2.62 -1.17 20.21
C ASN A 142 -1.89 -2.21 21.08
N ALA A 143 -0.96 -2.95 20.47
CA ALA A 143 -0.28 -4.05 21.12
C ALA A 143 1.24 -3.84 21.10
N SER A 144 1.90 -4.12 22.23
CA SER A 144 3.34 -4.15 22.36
C SER A 144 3.83 -5.58 22.57
N TYR A 145 4.93 -5.95 21.92
CA TYR A 145 5.59 -7.23 22.14
C TYR A 145 7.03 -7.05 22.63
N VAL A 146 7.50 -7.99 23.44
CA VAL A 146 8.88 -8.09 23.92
C VAL A 146 9.31 -9.55 23.91
N ARG A 147 10.55 -9.83 23.50
CA ARG A 147 11.13 -11.16 23.66
C ARG A 147 11.67 -11.33 25.08
N ILE A 148 11.35 -12.45 25.71
CA ILE A 148 11.81 -12.82 27.06
C ILE A 148 12.67 -14.06 26.93
N ALA A 149 13.88 -14.01 27.50
CA ALA A 149 14.75 -15.19 27.53
C ALA A 149 14.11 -16.27 28.41
N VAL A 150 14.03 -17.50 27.91
CA VAL A 150 13.57 -18.64 28.71
C VAL A 150 14.58 -18.87 29.84
N SER A 151 14.10 -19.02 31.08
CA SER A 151 14.98 -19.29 32.22
C SER A 151 15.77 -20.59 32.00
N LEU A 152 17.08 -20.54 32.22
CA LEU A 152 17.96 -21.70 32.16
C LEU A 152 17.53 -22.82 33.12
N ARG A 153 16.78 -22.49 34.18
CA ARG A 153 16.19 -23.48 35.11
C ARG A 153 15.13 -24.38 34.48
N ASN A 154 14.54 -23.96 33.36
CA ASN A 154 13.57 -24.77 32.59
C ASN A 154 14.21 -25.47 31.39
N GLN A 155 15.55 -25.47 31.32
CA GLN A 155 16.31 -25.99 30.20
C GLN A 155 17.45 -26.89 30.69
N LYS A 156 17.69 -27.98 29.96
CA LYS A 156 18.91 -28.76 30.09
C LYS A 156 19.91 -28.34 29.02
N VAL A 157 21.18 -28.56 29.31
CA VAL A 157 22.29 -28.24 28.41
C VAL A 157 22.91 -29.53 27.91
N ILE A 158 23.00 -29.68 26.59
CA ILE A 158 23.72 -30.77 25.93
C ILE A 158 25.21 -30.42 26.01
N ILE A 159 26.03 -31.30 26.58
CA ILE A 159 27.47 -31.04 26.70
C ILE A 159 28.11 -31.11 25.29
N PRO A 160 28.84 -30.08 24.84
CA PRO A 160 29.46 -30.06 23.51
C PRO A 160 30.52 -31.15 23.36
N GLN A 161 30.49 -31.84 22.23
CA GLN A 161 31.47 -32.88 21.90
C GLN A 161 32.70 -32.34 21.16
N VAL A 162 32.62 -31.12 20.60
CA VAL A 162 33.69 -30.47 19.84
C VAL A 162 34.13 -29.19 20.57
N PRO A 163 35.44 -29.01 20.85
CA PRO A 163 35.92 -27.95 21.75
C PRO A 163 35.79 -26.50 21.24
N ASP A 164 35.64 -26.24 19.93
CA ASP A 164 35.77 -24.87 19.37
C ASP A 164 34.49 -24.20 18.84
N ILE A 165 33.45 -24.93 18.43
CA ILE A 165 32.31 -24.34 17.68
C ILE A 165 31.10 -24.03 18.59
N ASP A 166 30.91 -24.81 19.67
CA ASP A 166 29.74 -24.73 20.55
C ASP A 166 30.13 -24.76 22.05
N ALA A 167 31.29 -24.21 22.43
CA ALA A 167 31.77 -24.29 23.81
C ALA A 167 30.81 -23.60 24.80
N VAL A 168 30.28 -24.38 25.75
CA VAL A 168 29.45 -23.87 26.85
C VAL A 168 30.37 -23.42 27.99
N SER A 169 30.37 -22.14 28.32
CA SER A 169 31.23 -21.61 29.40
C SER A 169 30.50 -20.68 30.34
N VAL A 170 31.07 -20.46 31.52
CA VAL A 170 30.68 -19.34 32.38
C VAL A 170 30.89 -18.02 31.61
N ALA A 171 29.97 -17.08 31.76
CA ALA A 171 30.01 -15.80 31.06
C ALA A 171 31.24 -14.97 31.49
N GLU A 172 31.84 -14.22 30.57
CA GLU A 172 33.01 -13.36 30.86
C GLU A 172 32.73 -12.28 31.92
N THR A 173 31.45 -11.96 32.16
CA THR A 173 30.98 -11.05 33.21
C THR A 173 31.12 -11.63 34.62
N VAL A 174 31.29 -12.94 34.77
CA VAL A 174 31.41 -13.62 36.07
C VAL A 174 32.87 -13.95 36.34
N SER A 175 33.45 -13.34 37.36
CA SER A 175 34.81 -13.64 37.81
C SER A 175 34.82 -14.70 38.91
N VAL A 176 35.52 -15.81 38.65
CA VAL A 176 35.75 -16.86 39.67
C VAL A 176 36.89 -16.40 40.59
N PRO A 177 36.69 -16.30 41.92
CA PRO A 177 37.74 -15.91 42.86
C PRO A 177 38.73 -17.06 43.10
N ASP A 178 39.85 -16.78 43.76
CA ASP A 178 40.76 -17.83 44.25
C ASP A 178 40.00 -18.76 45.22
N LEU A 179 40.03 -20.07 44.98
CA LEU A 179 39.32 -21.06 45.80
C LEU A 179 40.30 -21.89 46.62
N SER A 180 40.23 -21.75 47.94
CA SER A 180 40.81 -22.69 48.93
C SER A 180 39.77 -23.69 49.45
N GLN A 181 38.50 -23.41 49.24
CA GLN A 181 37.37 -24.28 49.61
C GLN A 181 36.20 -24.04 48.65
N PHE A 182 35.42 -25.07 48.37
CA PHE A 182 34.21 -24.92 47.57
C PHE A 182 33.16 -26.00 47.88
N THR A 183 31.93 -25.70 47.47
CA THR A 183 30.87 -26.69 47.25
C THR A 183 30.40 -26.56 45.82
N LEU A 184 30.37 -27.66 45.07
CA LEU A 184 29.91 -27.70 43.68
C LEU A 184 28.80 -28.74 43.57
N CYS A 185 27.65 -28.38 43.01
CA CYS A 185 26.55 -29.30 42.76
C CYS A 185 26.10 -29.22 41.30
N PHE A 186 25.80 -30.36 40.68
CA PHE A 186 25.17 -30.43 39.36
C PHE A 186 24.42 -31.74 39.20
N GLU A 187 23.55 -31.80 38.19
CA GLU A 187 22.86 -33.00 37.75
C GLU A 187 23.30 -33.34 36.33
N ALA A 188 23.56 -34.61 36.04
CA ALA A 188 23.93 -35.02 34.69
C ALA A 188 23.29 -36.35 34.29
N THR A 189 23.28 -36.60 32.98
CA THR A 189 22.88 -37.86 32.34
C THR A 189 23.91 -38.25 31.29
N LYS A 190 24.00 -39.55 30.98
CA LYS A 190 24.79 -40.09 29.87
C LYS A 190 23.87 -40.84 28.90
N GLY A 191 24.06 -40.62 27.60
CA GLY A 191 23.33 -41.32 26.53
C GLY A 191 23.80 -42.77 26.35
N ASN A 192 22.91 -43.65 25.88
CA ASN A 192 23.15 -45.11 25.77
C ASN A 192 24.18 -45.52 24.68
N SER A 193 24.69 -44.61 23.83
CA SER A 193 25.32 -44.96 22.55
C SER A 193 26.85 -44.96 22.51
N ASP A 194 27.57 -44.64 23.59
CA ASP A 194 29.01 -44.37 23.51
C ASP A 194 29.90 -45.35 24.29
N ASP A 195 30.75 -46.06 23.54
CA ASP A 195 31.78 -47.01 23.97
C ASP A 195 33.02 -46.36 24.63
N ASN A 196 33.08 -45.03 24.78
CA ASN A 196 34.27 -44.35 25.29
C ASN A 196 34.25 -44.24 26.83
N ASP A 197 35.23 -44.89 27.49
CA ASP A 197 35.32 -44.96 28.96
C ASP A 197 35.90 -43.71 29.63
N ASP A 198 36.63 -42.89 28.87
CA ASP A 198 37.36 -41.71 29.37
C ASP A 198 36.69 -40.39 28.94
N TRP A 199 36.12 -39.66 29.90
CA TRP A 199 35.39 -38.41 29.64
C TRP A 199 35.47 -37.38 30.76
N LYS A 200 35.24 -36.10 30.44
CA LYS A 200 35.11 -34.98 31.41
C LYS A 200 33.75 -34.30 31.35
N VAL A 201 33.23 -33.89 32.50
CA VAL A 201 31.97 -33.13 32.62
C VAL A 201 32.20 -31.63 32.53
N PHE A 202 33.29 -31.15 33.13
CA PHE A 202 33.70 -29.75 33.07
C PHE A 202 35.21 -29.64 33.25
N SER A 203 35.76 -28.53 32.78
CA SER A 203 37.16 -28.17 32.94
C SER A 203 37.30 -26.67 33.23
N TYR A 204 38.21 -26.32 34.12
CA TYR A 204 38.56 -24.96 34.48
C TYR A 204 40.03 -24.72 34.16
N THR A 205 40.26 -23.77 33.27
CA THR A 205 41.58 -23.48 32.69
C THR A 205 41.92 -22.01 32.80
N ASP A 206 43.18 -21.67 32.97
CA ASP A 206 43.66 -20.29 32.84
C ASP A 206 43.81 -19.87 31.36
N ALA A 207 44.15 -18.61 31.09
CA ALA A 207 44.35 -18.04 29.75
C ALA A 207 45.36 -18.81 28.89
N LEU A 208 46.31 -19.52 29.52
CA LEU A 208 47.29 -20.40 28.87
C LEU A 208 46.77 -21.83 28.62
N SER A 209 45.46 -22.08 28.82
CA SER A 209 44.82 -23.41 28.71
C SER A 209 45.36 -24.47 29.68
N THR A 210 46.04 -24.05 30.75
CA THR A 210 46.48 -24.94 31.82
C THR A 210 45.30 -25.29 32.72
N GLU A 211 45.03 -26.59 32.90
CA GLU A 211 43.89 -27.10 33.66
C GLU A 211 44.17 -27.13 35.16
N PHE A 212 43.34 -26.42 35.93
CA PHE A 212 43.45 -26.33 37.39
C PHE A 212 42.33 -27.07 38.12
N PHE A 213 41.17 -27.24 37.50
CA PHE A 213 40.06 -27.93 38.16
C PHE A 213 39.19 -28.68 37.14
N SER A 214 38.94 -29.97 37.38
CA SER A 214 38.08 -30.78 36.49
C SER A 214 37.52 -32.01 37.17
N PHE A 215 36.43 -32.52 36.61
CA PHE A 215 35.80 -33.77 37.00
C PHE A 215 35.53 -34.65 35.78
N GLY A 216 35.83 -35.94 35.91
CA GLY A 216 35.65 -36.89 34.82
C GLY A 216 35.72 -38.34 35.27
N LYS A 217 35.67 -39.25 34.30
CA LYS A 217 35.90 -40.68 34.47
C LYS A 217 37.07 -41.10 33.60
N THR A 218 37.89 -42.02 34.14
CA THR A 218 38.87 -42.77 33.37
C THR A 218 38.69 -44.26 33.60
N THR A 219 39.46 -45.10 32.91
CA THR A 219 39.65 -46.52 33.22
C THR A 219 39.96 -46.84 34.70
N LYS A 220 40.55 -45.89 35.46
CA LYS A 220 40.81 -46.07 36.90
C LYS A 220 39.58 -45.82 37.78
N GLY A 221 38.57 -45.12 37.25
CA GLY A 221 37.36 -44.69 37.95
C GLY A 221 37.09 -43.19 37.77
N HIS A 222 36.08 -42.70 38.47
CA HIS A 222 35.76 -41.27 38.55
C HIS A 222 36.87 -40.52 39.30
N PHE A 223 37.25 -39.35 38.81
CA PHE A 223 38.33 -38.55 39.37
C PHE A 223 37.94 -37.07 39.50
N LEU A 224 38.60 -36.40 40.45
CA LEU A 224 38.60 -34.95 40.60
C LEU A 224 40.05 -34.46 40.48
N SER A 225 40.31 -33.52 39.58
CA SER A 225 41.62 -32.88 39.44
C SER A 225 41.58 -31.51 40.13
N ILE A 226 42.52 -31.24 41.03
CA ILE A 226 42.68 -29.95 41.71
C ILE A 226 44.16 -29.53 41.62
N SER A 227 44.42 -28.39 40.99
CA SER A 227 45.73 -27.75 40.80
C SER A 227 46.85 -28.74 40.43
N GLY A 228 46.59 -29.56 39.41
CA GLY A 228 47.50 -30.58 38.87
C GLY A 228 47.51 -31.92 39.61
N THR A 229 46.71 -32.09 40.67
CA THR A 229 46.62 -33.34 41.45
C THR A 229 45.33 -34.08 41.15
N GLN A 230 45.41 -35.32 40.67
CA GLN A 230 44.25 -36.16 40.35
C GLN A 230 43.90 -37.09 41.53
N CYS A 231 42.71 -36.91 42.10
CA CYS A 231 42.16 -37.73 43.19
C CYS A 231 41.10 -38.70 42.65
N ILE A 232 41.26 -40.01 42.90
CA ILE A 232 40.32 -41.05 42.46
C ILE A 232 39.23 -41.27 43.52
N LEU A 233 37.97 -41.35 43.09
CA LEU A 233 36.77 -41.30 43.94
C LEU A 233 36.09 -42.66 44.16
N GLU A 234 36.86 -43.75 44.13
CA GLU A 234 36.40 -45.16 44.13
C GLU A 234 35.44 -45.52 45.28
N LYS A 235 35.58 -44.90 46.47
CA LYS A 235 34.73 -45.20 47.64
C LYS A 235 33.34 -44.54 47.59
N ALA A 236 33.19 -43.47 46.80
CA ALA A 236 31.96 -42.67 46.74
C ALA A 236 31.17 -42.91 45.45
N LEU A 237 31.87 -43.22 44.35
CA LEU A 237 31.27 -43.51 43.05
C LEU A 237 31.77 -44.89 42.57
N PRO A 238 30.88 -45.88 42.37
CA PRO A 238 31.28 -47.25 42.02
C PRO A 238 32.03 -47.31 40.69
N ARG A 239 33.03 -48.20 40.60
CA ARG A 239 33.92 -48.35 39.44
C ARG A 239 33.23 -48.95 38.21
N ASN A 240 32.28 -49.87 38.41
CA ASN A 240 31.67 -50.71 37.37
C ASN A 240 30.24 -50.31 36.98
N ALA A 241 29.66 -49.28 37.60
CA ALA A 241 28.33 -48.80 37.27
C ALA A 241 28.43 -47.38 36.71
N GLU A 242 27.87 -47.12 35.54
CA GLU A 242 27.78 -45.74 35.05
C GLU A 242 26.80 -44.97 35.93
N PHE A 243 27.32 -44.04 36.73
CA PHE A 243 26.54 -43.30 37.70
C PHE A 243 25.42 -42.49 37.03
N PHE A 244 25.67 -41.91 35.84
CA PHE A 244 24.76 -41.00 35.14
C PHE A 244 23.83 -41.68 34.11
N MET A 245 23.64 -43.00 34.16
CA MET A 245 22.89 -43.73 33.12
C MET A 245 21.35 -43.50 33.22
N GLY A 246 20.70 -43.17 32.11
CA GLY A 246 19.24 -43.22 31.91
C GLY A 246 18.38 -42.15 32.60
N THR A 247 18.83 -41.51 33.69
CA THR A 247 18.08 -40.47 34.43
C THR A 247 19.02 -39.42 35.03
N PHE A 248 18.53 -38.20 35.30
CA PHE A 248 19.31 -37.15 35.95
C PHE A 248 19.73 -37.60 37.36
N GLN A 249 21.04 -37.57 37.62
CA GLN A 249 21.61 -37.90 38.93
C GLN A 249 22.35 -36.71 39.48
N GLN A 250 22.01 -36.31 40.71
CA GLN A 250 22.66 -35.21 41.41
C GLN A 250 23.99 -35.68 42.02
N LEU A 251 25.03 -34.88 41.81
CA LEU A 251 26.34 -35.03 42.43
C LEU A 251 26.75 -33.69 43.04
N CYS A 252 27.08 -33.69 44.34
CA CYS A 252 27.74 -32.57 44.98
C CYS A 252 29.13 -32.94 45.49
N VAL A 253 30.09 -32.06 45.26
CA VAL A 253 31.49 -32.18 45.65
C VAL A 253 31.83 -31.05 46.60
N VAL A 254 32.40 -31.39 47.75
CA VAL A 254 32.85 -30.45 48.78
C VAL A 254 34.35 -30.63 48.95
N TRP A 255 35.09 -29.53 48.95
CA TRP A 255 36.54 -29.58 49.14
C TRP A 255 37.01 -28.45 50.04
N ASP A 256 37.99 -28.76 50.88
CA ASP A 256 38.68 -27.84 51.78
C ASP A 256 40.19 -28.15 51.74
N SER A 257 41.00 -27.15 51.38
CA SER A 257 42.45 -27.26 51.23
C SER A 257 43.17 -27.59 52.55
N PHE A 258 42.58 -27.28 53.70
CA PHE A 258 43.16 -27.56 55.01
C PHE A 258 42.92 -29.00 55.50
N SER A 259 41.95 -29.70 54.92
CA SER A 259 41.54 -31.03 55.37
C SER A 259 42.25 -32.18 54.65
N GLY A 260 42.74 -31.95 53.42
CA GLY A 260 43.23 -33.01 52.53
C GLY A 260 42.15 -34.06 52.19
N THR A 261 40.88 -33.70 52.34
CA THR A 261 39.73 -34.58 52.07
C THR A 261 38.76 -33.96 51.07
N ILE A 262 38.05 -34.82 50.35
CA ILE A 262 36.99 -34.45 49.43
C ILE A 262 35.70 -35.10 49.93
N GLY A 263 34.70 -34.29 50.21
CA GLY A 263 33.33 -34.72 50.47
C GLY A 263 32.58 -34.95 49.17
N ILE A 264 31.85 -36.05 49.06
CA ILE A 264 31.00 -36.37 47.91
C ILE A 264 29.62 -36.75 48.41
N TYR A 265 28.61 -36.03 47.95
CA TYR A 265 27.21 -36.34 48.16
C TYR A 265 26.61 -36.87 46.86
N ALA A 266 26.15 -38.12 46.87
CA ALA A 266 25.56 -38.79 45.72
C ALA A 266 24.51 -39.80 46.22
N LYS A 267 23.39 -39.99 45.51
CA LYS A 267 22.30 -40.92 45.92
C LYS A 267 21.85 -40.75 47.38
N SER A 268 21.80 -39.50 47.84
CA SER A 268 21.45 -39.14 49.22
C SER A 268 22.43 -39.64 50.31
N THR A 269 23.63 -40.10 49.95
CA THR A 269 24.68 -40.50 50.89
C THR A 269 25.90 -39.58 50.78
N TYR A 270 26.50 -39.24 51.93
CA TYR A 270 27.71 -38.43 52.00
C TYR A 270 28.93 -39.30 52.30
N HIS A 271 29.94 -39.25 51.44
CA HIS A 271 31.19 -39.99 51.55
C HIS A 271 32.37 -39.03 51.63
N ILE A 272 33.41 -39.40 52.39
CA ILE A 272 34.66 -38.64 52.49
C ILE A 272 35.77 -39.46 51.85
N VAL A 273 36.47 -38.86 50.89
CA VAL A 273 37.62 -39.43 50.19
C VAL A 273 38.88 -38.71 50.64
N TYR A 274 39.86 -39.46 51.13
CA TYR A 274 41.15 -38.90 51.55
C TYR A 274 42.09 -38.78 50.36
N CYS A 275 42.59 -37.57 50.10
CA CYS A 275 43.54 -37.28 49.03
C CYS A 275 44.62 -36.32 49.55
N PRO A 276 45.80 -36.78 49.98
CA PRO A 276 46.78 -35.91 50.64
C PRO A 276 47.43 -34.89 49.69
N GLY A 277 47.46 -35.14 48.37
CA GLY A 277 48.11 -34.26 47.39
C GLY A 277 47.41 -32.92 47.15
N ILE A 278 46.19 -32.74 47.65
CA ILE A 278 45.41 -31.50 47.56
C ILE A 278 45.52 -30.62 48.82
N PHE A 279 46.31 -31.05 49.80
CA PHE A 279 46.60 -30.24 50.98
C PHE A 279 47.39 -28.98 50.59
N ASP A 280 46.99 -27.82 51.10
CA ASP A 280 47.62 -26.51 50.83
C ASP A 280 47.66 -26.13 49.33
N LYS A 281 46.72 -26.68 48.54
CA LYS A 281 46.49 -26.26 47.15
C LYS A 281 45.43 -25.17 47.09
N VAL A 282 45.58 -24.28 46.12
CA VAL A 282 44.62 -23.23 45.79
C VAL A 282 44.31 -23.31 44.30
N ILE A 283 43.03 -23.17 43.93
CA ILE A 283 42.61 -23.00 42.54
C ILE A 283 42.69 -21.50 42.24
N PRO A 284 43.51 -21.06 41.27
CA PRO A 284 43.65 -19.65 40.95
C PRO A 284 42.35 -19.10 40.34
N GLY A 285 42.01 -17.86 40.67
CA GLY A 285 40.88 -17.13 40.13
C GLY A 285 41.12 -16.63 38.70
N ASN A 286 40.10 -15.99 38.14
CA ASN A 286 40.09 -15.43 36.77
C ASN A 286 40.37 -16.44 35.64
N GLY A 287 40.21 -17.73 35.89
CA GLY A 287 40.20 -18.76 34.85
C GLY A 287 38.82 -18.87 34.18
N ARG A 288 38.78 -19.64 33.09
CA ARG A 288 37.58 -19.94 32.31
C ARG A 288 37.05 -21.33 32.68
N LEU A 289 35.81 -21.38 33.17
CA LEU A 289 35.07 -22.62 33.43
C LEU A 289 34.24 -23.01 32.19
N VAL A 290 34.47 -24.20 31.66
CA VAL A 290 33.82 -24.74 30.46
C VAL A 290 33.18 -26.10 30.79
N LEU A 291 31.98 -26.37 30.26
CA LEU A 291 31.36 -27.69 30.33
C LEU A 291 31.91 -28.57 29.20
N GLY A 292 32.32 -29.78 29.56
CA GLY A 292 33.07 -30.70 28.70
C GLY A 292 34.59 -30.55 28.84
N SER A 293 35.30 -31.12 27.87
CA SER A 293 36.76 -31.07 27.79
C SER A 293 37.22 -29.89 26.93
N ASN A 294 38.18 -29.11 27.45
CA ASN A 294 38.87 -28.05 26.70
C ASN A 294 40.15 -28.56 26.00
N SER A 295 40.47 -29.86 26.09
CA SER A 295 41.66 -30.45 25.47
C SER A 295 41.32 -31.66 24.59
N ASN A 296 42.12 -31.87 23.54
CA ASN A 296 41.97 -33.01 22.62
C ASN A 296 42.35 -34.37 23.25
N GLU A 297 42.84 -34.39 24.50
CA GLU A 297 43.33 -35.61 25.16
C GLU A 297 42.22 -36.48 25.77
N MET A 298 41.10 -35.86 26.16
CA MET A 298 39.94 -36.58 26.71
C MET A 298 38.65 -36.05 26.09
N SER A 299 37.71 -36.95 25.82
CA SER A 299 36.40 -36.57 25.27
C SER A 299 35.51 -35.88 26.32
N SER A 300 34.57 -35.05 25.86
CA SER A 300 33.49 -34.55 26.73
C SER A 300 32.53 -35.69 27.07
N LEU A 301 31.82 -35.60 28.20
CA LEU A 301 30.71 -36.50 28.49
C LEU A 301 29.64 -36.36 27.41
N ASN A 302 29.26 -37.46 26.74
CA ASN A 302 28.12 -37.47 25.83
C ASN A 302 26.81 -37.62 26.62
N GLY A 303 26.21 -36.47 26.95
CA GLY A 303 24.94 -36.40 27.63
C GLY A 303 24.57 -34.99 28.07
N ASP A 304 23.56 -34.92 28.93
CA ASP A 304 22.94 -33.65 29.33
C ASP A 304 23.33 -33.27 30.76
N ILE A 305 23.51 -31.97 31.02
CA ILE A 305 23.78 -31.40 32.34
C ILE A 305 22.73 -30.35 32.72
N TYR A 306 22.47 -30.25 34.02
CA TYR A 306 21.45 -29.38 34.60
C TYR A 306 21.87 -28.86 35.99
N ASN A 307 21.39 -27.66 36.34
CA ASN A 307 21.44 -27.08 37.68
C ASN A 307 22.86 -27.01 38.30
N PHE A 308 23.86 -26.65 37.50
CA PHE A 308 25.25 -26.46 37.95
C PHE A 308 25.37 -25.21 38.82
N ARG A 309 25.82 -25.38 40.06
CA ARG A 309 25.93 -24.33 41.07
C ARG A 309 27.23 -24.46 41.85
N LEU A 310 27.92 -23.34 42.06
CA LEU A 310 29.22 -23.27 42.72
C LEU A 310 29.21 -22.26 43.88
N TRP A 311 29.74 -22.69 45.03
CA TRP A 311 29.92 -21.87 46.23
C TRP A 311 31.36 -21.82 46.70
N ASN A 312 31.78 -20.69 47.29
CA ASN A 312 33.13 -20.48 47.86
C ASN A 312 33.32 -21.00 49.30
N PHE A 313 32.41 -21.84 49.80
CA PHE A 313 32.45 -22.40 51.14
C PHE A 313 32.01 -23.86 51.13
N THR A 314 32.36 -24.61 52.18
CA THR A 314 31.98 -26.01 52.33
C THR A 314 30.60 -26.16 53.00
N MET A 315 29.78 -27.06 52.46
CA MET A 315 28.51 -27.45 53.07
C MET A 315 28.64 -28.79 53.79
N ASN A 316 27.84 -29.00 54.84
CA ASN A 316 27.79 -30.27 55.55
C ASN A 316 26.73 -31.21 54.93
N ALA A 317 26.75 -32.48 55.31
CA ALA A 317 25.83 -33.48 54.75
C ALA A 317 24.33 -33.13 54.94
N GLN A 318 23.98 -32.43 56.02
CA GLN A 318 22.60 -32.06 56.33
C GLN A 318 22.14 -30.85 55.51
N THR A 319 23.00 -29.86 55.29
CA THR A 319 22.71 -28.75 54.37
C THR A 319 22.60 -29.23 52.92
N LEU A 320 23.44 -30.18 52.50
CA LEU A 320 23.37 -30.76 51.16
C LEU A 320 22.09 -31.57 50.93
N ALA A 321 21.62 -32.31 51.92
CA ALA A 321 20.36 -33.06 51.83
C ALA A 321 19.12 -32.17 51.71
N ASN A 322 19.17 -30.95 52.24
CA ASN A 322 18.07 -29.98 52.21
C ASN A 322 18.29 -28.85 51.18
N LEU A 323 19.23 -29.01 50.25
CA LEU A 323 19.57 -27.97 49.29
C LEU A 323 18.44 -27.78 48.27
N SER A 324 17.63 -26.74 48.45
CA SER A 324 16.52 -26.43 47.54
C SER A 324 17.00 -25.77 46.23
N CYS A 325 16.07 -25.66 45.29
CA CYS A 325 16.27 -24.99 44.01
C CYS A 325 16.47 -23.47 44.16
N ASP A 326 15.87 -22.86 45.20
CA ASP A 326 15.91 -21.41 45.42
C ASP A 326 17.25 -20.93 46.01
N VAL A 327 18.07 -21.84 46.52
CA VAL A 327 19.41 -21.51 47.01
C VAL A 327 20.34 -21.32 45.82
N LYS A 328 20.62 -20.06 45.49
CA LYS A 328 21.53 -19.66 44.41
C LYS A 328 22.99 -19.93 44.74
N GLY A 329 23.76 -20.35 43.74
CA GLY A 329 25.22 -20.35 43.79
C GLY A 329 25.78 -18.94 43.97
N ASN A 330 26.72 -18.73 44.90
CA ASN A 330 27.27 -17.38 45.12
C ASN A 330 28.42 -17.01 44.17
N ILE A 331 29.04 -18.01 43.50
CA ILE A 331 30.00 -17.77 42.41
C ILE A 331 29.33 -18.00 41.06
N VAL A 332 28.75 -19.18 40.86
CA VAL A 332 28.07 -19.56 39.61
C VAL A 332 26.71 -20.15 39.97
N ASP A 333 25.64 -19.62 39.37
CA ASP A 333 24.28 -20.16 39.48
C ASP A 333 23.76 -20.62 38.12
N TRP A 334 22.69 -21.44 38.11
CA TRP A 334 22.09 -21.96 36.87
C TRP A 334 21.06 -20.98 36.29
N GLU A 335 21.52 -19.77 35.95
CA GLU A 335 20.74 -18.68 35.37
C GLU A 335 21.45 -18.10 34.14
N ASN A 336 20.70 -17.54 33.19
CA ASN A 336 21.23 -17.04 31.91
C ASN A 336 22.34 -15.98 32.06
N GLU A 337 22.34 -15.23 33.16
CA GLU A 337 23.33 -14.17 33.42
C GLU A 337 24.73 -14.72 33.75
N PHE A 338 24.82 -15.98 34.20
CA PHE A 338 26.06 -16.61 34.63
C PHE A 338 26.73 -17.46 33.54
N TRP A 339 26.01 -17.77 32.45
CA TRP A 339 26.45 -18.71 31.43
C TRP A 339 26.39 -18.12 30.03
N SER A 340 27.40 -18.43 29.21
CA SER A 340 27.40 -18.25 27.76
C SER A 340 27.16 -19.60 27.12
N ILE A 341 25.92 -19.85 26.68
CA ILE A 341 25.47 -21.13 26.13
C ILE A 341 24.96 -20.91 24.71
N PRO A 342 25.52 -21.58 23.69
CA PRO A 342 24.96 -21.53 22.35
C PRO A 342 23.57 -22.18 22.32
N THR A 343 22.66 -21.62 21.53
CA THR A 343 21.27 -22.07 21.44
C THR A 343 21.14 -23.51 20.92
N SER A 344 22.15 -23.99 20.18
CA SER A 344 22.28 -25.39 19.74
C SER A 344 22.39 -26.39 20.90
N ALA A 345 22.91 -25.95 22.05
CA ALA A 345 23.11 -26.79 23.22
C ALA A 345 21.93 -26.74 24.22
N LEU A 346 20.96 -25.85 24.04
CA LEU A 346 19.80 -25.71 24.95
C LEU A 346 18.61 -26.56 24.49
N LYS A 347 18.04 -27.33 25.42
CA LYS A 347 16.81 -28.12 25.18
C LYS A 347 15.85 -27.98 26.37
N ALA A 348 14.58 -27.71 26.10
CA ALA A 348 13.55 -27.72 27.13
C ALA A 348 13.23 -29.18 27.55
N GLU A 349 12.98 -29.40 28.84
CA GLU A 349 12.67 -30.72 29.40
C GLU A 349 11.70 -30.58 30.57
N ASN A 350 10.66 -31.42 30.60
CA ASN A 350 9.55 -31.29 31.56
C ASN A 350 9.81 -32.02 32.90
N ASN A 351 10.89 -32.81 32.98
CA ASN A 351 11.22 -33.65 34.13
C ASN A 351 12.51 -33.20 34.84
N LEU A 352 12.71 -31.88 34.95
CA LEU A 352 13.87 -31.27 35.61
C LEU A 352 13.58 -30.99 37.09
N SER A 353 14.56 -31.24 37.96
CA SER A 353 14.38 -31.15 39.43
C SER A 353 13.98 -29.76 39.93
N CYS A 354 14.38 -28.70 39.23
CA CYS A 354 14.11 -27.30 39.55
C CYS A 354 13.32 -26.57 38.44
N GLY A 355 12.69 -27.31 37.54
CA GLY A 355 11.86 -26.73 36.49
C GLY A 355 10.54 -26.22 37.06
N SER A 356 10.24 -24.94 36.84
CA SER A 356 8.92 -24.37 37.12
C SER A 356 8.09 -24.42 35.85
N TYR A 357 6.96 -25.14 35.91
CA TYR A 357 5.98 -25.14 34.83
C TYR A 357 5.66 -23.70 34.43
N LEU A 358 5.74 -23.37 33.14
CA LEU A 358 5.11 -22.18 32.57
C LEU A 358 3.59 -22.38 32.63
N ILE A 359 3.01 -22.33 33.82
CA ILE A 359 1.60 -22.06 34.01
C ILE A 359 1.52 -20.61 34.50
N PRO A 360 1.33 -19.61 33.62
CA PRO A 360 0.46 -18.54 34.02
C PRO A 360 -0.95 -19.15 34.01
N SER A 361 -1.40 -19.56 35.19
CA SER A 361 -2.83 -19.64 35.43
C SER A 361 -3.38 -18.29 35.01
N SER A 362 -4.30 -18.28 34.05
CA SER A 362 -5.15 -17.14 33.81
C SER A 362 -5.92 -16.87 35.11
N SER A 363 -5.35 -16.04 35.97
CA SER A 363 -6.13 -15.39 37.00
C SER A 363 -6.98 -14.35 36.30
N ILE A 364 -8.13 -14.79 35.79
CA ILE A 364 -9.43 -14.14 35.72
C ILE A 364 -10.33 -15.13 34.96
N GLU A 365 -11.22 -15.81 35.69
CA GLU A 365 -12.39 -16.46 35.11
C GLU A 365 -13.18 -15.40 34.33
N PRO A 366 -13.56 -15.63 33.05
CA PRO A 366 -14.64 -14.87 32.46
C PRO A 366 -15.92 -15.29 33.18
N THR A 367 -16.44 -14.42 34.05
CA THR A 367 -17.82 -14.53 34.53
C THR A 367 -18.74 -14.60 33.31
N SER A 368 -19.27 -15.78 33.02
CA SER A 368 -20.30 -15.94 32.01
C SER A 368 -21.57 -15.24 32.50
N CYS A 369 -22.00 -14.18 31.82
CA CYS A 369 -23.32 -13.57 32.00
C CYS A 369 -24.44 -14.39 31.33
N ALA A 370 -24.41 -15.72 31.48
CA ALA A 370 -25.45 -16.61 31.00
C ALA A 370 -26.23 -17.15 32.20
N ASN A 371 -27.05 -16.26 32.78
CA ASN A 371 -28.29 -16.51 33.54
C ASN A 371 -28.48 -15.45 34.64
N LEU A 372 -28.99 -14.26 34.26
CA LEU A 372 -30.06 -13.52 34.93
C LEU A 372 -30.21 -12.17 34.23
N GLY A 373 -31.43 -11.82 33.83
CA GLY A 373 -31.74 -10.52 33.25
C GLY A 373 -31.57 -9.38 34.26
N SER A 374 -31.10 -8.23 33.75
CA SER A 374 -31.18 -6.86 34.27
C SER A 374 -30.79 -6.56 35.74
N LEU A 375 -29.89 -5.58 35.89
CA LEU A 375 -29.45 -4.83 37.09
C LEU A 375 -28.25 -5.39 37.89
N CYS A 376 -27.12 -4.69 37.79
CA CYS A 376 -26.08 -4.65 38.82
C CYS A 376 -26.34 -3.48 39.79
N GLN A 377 -26.43 -3.76 41.09
CA GLN A 377 -26.18 -2.77 42.14
C GLN A 377 -25.50 -3.45 43.34
N ALA A 378 -24.55 -2.73 43.95
CA ALA A 378 -23.50 -3.18 44.88
C ALA A 378 -23.97 -3.89 46.17
N THR A 379 -23.09 -4.67 46.82
CA THR A 379 -22.43 -4.39 48.13
C THR A 379 -21.81 -5.66 48.78
N VAL A 380 -20.65 -5.46 49.41
CA VAL A 380 -19.70 -6.28 50.22
C VAL A 380 -20.26 -7.39 51.16
N ASN A 381 -19.62 -8.58 51.24
CA ASN A 381 -18.95 -9.15 52.46
C ASN A 381 -18.58 -10.65 52.38
N ALA A 382 -17.46 -10.99 53.01
CA ALA A 382 -16.74 -12.27 53.02
C ALA A 382 -17.37 -13.38 53.89
N THR A 383 -17.17 -14.67 53.53
CA THR A 383 -16.81 -15.76 54.48
C THR A 383 -16.41 -17.09 53.80
N THR A 384 -15.37 -17.70 54.40
CA THR A 384 -14.74 -19.06 54.36
C THR A 384 -15.41 -20.28 53.68
N PRO A 385 -14.61 -21.23 53.12
CA PRO A 385 -15.08 -22.50 52.56
C PRO A 385 -14.93 -23.71 53.52
N THR A 386 -15.89 -24.64 53.49
CA THR A 386 -15.68 -26.05 53.83
C THR A 386 -16.47 -26.97 52.87
N PRO A 387 -15.97 -28.19 52.56
CA PRO A 387 -16.42 -28.97 51.40
C PRO A 387 -17.37 -30.13 51.77
N PRO A 388 -18.13 -30.68 50.80
CA PRO A 388 -18.55 -32.08 50.87
C PRO A 388 -18.23 -32.85 49.57
N THR A 389 -17.51 -33.96 49.64
CA THR A 389 -17.97 -35.34 49.91
C THR A 389 -18.62 -36.01 48.70
N VAL A 390 -17.90 -36.99 48.16
CA VAL A 390 -18.29 -37.92 47.08
C VAL A 390 -19.08 -39.10 47.67
N THR A 391 -20.21 -39.45 47.05
CA THR A 391 -20.84 -40.79 47.06
C THR A 391 -21.66 -40.94 45.76
N THR A 392 -21.23 -41.74 44.78
CA THR A 392 -21.46 -43.18 44.52
C THR A 392 -22.91 -43.61 44.20
N ASN A 393 -23.07 -44.13 42.97
CA ASN A 393 -23.94 -45.23 42.50
C ASN A 393 -25.47 -45.02 42.37
N MET A 394 -26.01 -45.04 41.14
CA MET A 394 -26.63 -46.22 40.46
C MET A 394 -27.31 -45.80 39.12
N PRO A 395 -27.61 -46.76 38.22
CA PRO A 395 -27.86 -46.53 36.79
C PRO A 395 -29.35 -46.34 36.47
N ASP A 396 -29.65 -45.52 35.47
CA ASP A 396 -30.96 -45.53 34.82
C ASP A 396 -30.81 -45.55 33.30
N THR A 397 -31.14 -46.71 32.74
CA THR A 397 -31.37 -46.97 31.33
C THR A 397 -32.70 -46.34 30.90
N ASN A 398 -32.68 -45.07 30.49
CA ASN A 398 -33.55 -44.48 29.47
C ASN A 398 -33.41 -42.95 29.52
N ARG A 399 -32.66 -42.38 28.58
CA ARG A 399 -32.75 -40.95 28.28
C ARG A 399 -32.74 -40.76 26.76
N ASN A 400 -33.92 -40.46 26.22
CA ASN A 400 -34.12 -39.78 24.94
C ASN A 400 -33.85 -38.27 25.10
N ASP A 401 -32.71 -37.92 25.71
CA ASP A 401 -32.28 -36.53 25.81
C ASP A 401 -31.27 -36.22 24.70
N LYS A 402 -31.51 -35.10 24.02
CA LYS A 402 -30.67 -34.52 22.96
C LYS A 402 -29.17 -34.69 23.27
N PRO A 403 -28.35 -35.17 22.31
CA PRO A 403 -26.91 -35.28 22.51
C PRO A 403 -26.29 -33.88 22.41
N ASN A 404 -26.31 -33.12 23.50
CA ASN A 404 -25.63 -31.83 23.57
C ASN A 404 -24.12 -31.95 23.82
N ASN A 405 -23.56 -33.16 23.80
CA ASN A 405 -22.12 -33.40 23.76
C ASN A 405 -21.79 -34.20 22.50
N GLY A 406 -21.24 -33.53 21.49
CA GLY A 406 -20.74 -34.17 20.26
C GLY A 406 -19.58 -35.11 20.57
N GLY A 407 -19.88 -36.41 20.71
CA GLY A 407 -18.87 -37.46 20.85
C GLY A 407 -17.97 -37.55 19.61
N LEU A 408 -16.78 -38.11 19.78
CA LEU A 408 -15.87 -38.41 18.68
C LEU A 408 -16.33 -39.69 17.99
N PHE A 409 -16.48 -39.64 16.66
CA PHE A 409 -16.93 -40.77 15.84
C PHE A 409 -15.73 -41.43 15.17
N TYR A 410 -15.63 -42.76 15.25
CA TYR A 410 -14.62 -43.54 14.54
C TYR A 410 -15.31 -44.61 13.70
N ARG A 411 -14.87 -44.75 12.45
CA ARG A 411 -15.23 -45.88 11.58
C ARG A 411 -14.18 -46.97 11.76
N ILE A 412 -14.62 -48.21 11.93
CA ILE A 412 -13.74 -49.37 11.99
C ILE A 412 -14.04 -50.30 10.82
N SER A 413 -12.98 -50.75 10.15
CA SER A 413 -13.05 -51.73 9.07
C SER A 413 -12.26 -52.96 9.47
N ILE A 414 -12.98 -54.08 9.63
CA ILE A 414 -12.43 -55.32 10.16
C ILE A 414 -12.65 -56.45 9.15
N THR A 415 -11.63 -57.24 8.88
CA THR A 415 -11.79 -58.50 8.12
C THR A 415 -11.77 -59.68 9.06
N VAL A 416 -12.84 -60.49 9.04
CA VAL A 416 -12.97 -61.71 9.85
C VAL A 416 -13.03 -62.93 8.95
N PHE A 417 -12.23 -63.94 9.26
CA PHE A 417 -12.32 -65.26 8.63
C PHE A 417 -13.17 -66.20 9.47
N SER A 418 -14.10 -66.91 8.84
CA SER A 418 -14.89 -67.97 9.48
C SER A 418 -14.54 -69.34 8.90
N SER A 419 -14.30 -70.32 9.76
CA SER A 419 -14.13 -71.73 9.36
C SER A 419 -15.45 -72.49 9.21
N ASN A 420 -16.59 -71.87 9.54
CA ASN A 420 -17.93 -72.47 9.48
C ASN A 420 -18.77 -71.87 8.33
N SER A 421 -19.70 -72.63 7.76
CA SER A 421 -20.60 -72.17 6.69
C SER A 421 -21.78 -71.33 7.23
N ASN A 422 -21.47 -70.24 7.94
CA ASN A 422 -22.47 -69.46 8.65
C ASN A 422 -23.11 -68.36 7.76
N SER A 423 -24.39 -68.06 8.03
CA SER A 423 -25.13 -66.95 7.40
C SER A 423 -24.61 -65.60 7.90
N VAL A 424 -24.74 -64.55 7.07
CA VAL A 424 -24.30 -63.17 7.40
C VAL A 424 -24.89 -62.68 8.73
N SER A 425 -26.12 -63.09 9.07
CA SER A 425 -26.77 -62.76 10.34
C SER A 425 -26.03 -63.30 11.57
N LYS A 426 -25.57 -64.56 11.54
CA LYS A 426 -24.81 -65.13 12.67
C LYS A 426 -23.45 -64.44 12.84
N VAL A 427 -22.83 -64.00 11.75
CA VAL A 427 -21.57 -63.23 11.81
C VAL A 427 -21.81 -61.85 12.42
N HIS A 428 -22.98 -61.24 12.18
CA HIS A 428 -23.38 -59.98 12.77
C HIS A 428 -23.52 -60.07 14.28
N ASP A 429 -24.28 -61.05 14.77
CA ASP A 429 -24.52 -61.24 16.21
C ASP A 429 -23.20 -61.47 16.98
N VAL A 430 -22.33 -62.35 16.46
CA VAL A 430 -21.05 -62.70 17.10
C VAL A 430 -20.11 -61.50 17.18
N ILE A 431 -20.03 -60.69 16.12
CA ILE A 431 -19.13 -59.54 16.10
C ILE A 431 -19.68 -58.38 16.92
N ALA A 432 -21.00 -58.17 16.93
CA ALA A 432 -21.64 -57.17 17.79
C ALA A 432 -21.40 -57.45 19.27
N GLU A 433 -21.55 -58.71 19.70
CA GLU A 433 -21.29 -59.12 21.07
C GLU A 433 -19.80 -58.98 21.44
N TRP A 434 -18.90 -59.35 20.52
CA TRP A 434 -17.45 -59.22 20.72
C TRP A 434 -17.00 -57.75 20.84
N LEU A 435 -17.48 -56.85 19.96
CA LEU A 435 -17.16 -55.42 20.03
C LEU A 435 -17.68 -54.79 21.33
N ASN A 436 -18.91 -55.13 21.73
CA ASN A 436 -19.50 -54.62 22.97
C ASN A 436 -18.69 -55.08 24.20
N ARG A 437 -18.33 -56.37 24.28
CA ARG A 437 -17.46 -56.89 25.37
C ARG A 437 -16.07 -56.27 25.38
N THR A 438 -15.52 -55.94 24.20
CA THR A 438 -14.18 -55.36 24.07
C THR A 438 -14.06 -53.98 24.74
N PHE A 439 -15.13 -53.18 24.69
CA PHE A 439 -15.13 -51.79 25.17
C PHE A 439 -15.83 -51.58 26.53
N GLN A 440 -16.54 -52.57 27.09
CA GLN A 440 -17.27 -52.45 28.37
C GLN A 440 -16.40 -52.15 29.61
N ASN A 441 -15.13 -52.56 29.62
CA ASN A 441 -14.20 -52.38 30.76
C ASN A 441 -12.93 -51.62 30.36
N TRP A 442 -13.09 -50.45 29.72
CA TRP A 442 -11.97 -49.59 29.34
C TRP A 442 -12.06 -48.22 30.02
N ASN A 443 -10.92 -47.55 30.21
CA ASN A 443 -10.87 -46.19 30.77
C ASN A 443 -11.60 -45.16 29.89
N TYR A 444 -11.91 -45.51 28.65
CA TYR A 444 -12.67 -44.72 27.69
C TYR A 444 -14.08 -45.27 27.52
N THR A 445 -15.07 -44.39 27.48
CA THR A 445 -16.49 -44.72 27.25
C THR A 445 -16.79 -44.76 25.75
N VAL A 446 -16.47 -45.90 25.12
CA VAL A 446 -16.67 -46.15 23.70
C VAL A 446 -17.89 -47.05 23.48
N TYR A 447 -18.83 -46.61 22.64
CA TYR A 447 -20.05 -47.34 22.28
C TYR A 447 -20.05 -47.74 20.81
N VAL A 448 -20.63 -48.90 20.49
CA VAL A 448 -20.84 -49.35 19.11
C VAL A 448 -22.24 -48.95 18.67
N VAL A 449 -22.36 -48.14 17.61
CA VAL A 449 -23.65 -47.58 17.16
C VAL A 449 -24.29 -48.40 16.05
N ASN A 450 -23.51 -48.76 15.03
CA ASN A 450 -24.01 -49.53 13.89
C ASN A 450 -22.92 -50.46 13.33
N ILE A 451 -23.32 -51.61 12.77
CA ILE A 451 -22.44 -52.62 12.20
C ILE A 451 -23.05 -53.10 10.88
N SER A 452 -22.28 -53.03 9.81
CA SER A 452 -22.61 -53.53 8.48
C SER A 452 -21.61 -54.64 8.09
N ILE A 453 -22.09 -55.69 7.41
CA ILE A 453 -21.25 -56.84 7.04
C ILE A 453 -21.40 -57.13 5.56
N HIS A 454 -20.25 -57.22 4.89
CA HIS A 454 -20.13 -57.47 3.46
C HIS A 454 -19.34 -58.78 3.24
N PRO A 455 -19.83 -59.73 2.43
CA PRO A 455 -19.07 -60.93 2.10
C PRO A 455 -17.85 -60.58 1.23
N GLY A 456 -16.65 -61.04 1.61
CA GLY A 456 -15.41 -60.79 0.87
C GLY A 456 -15.18 -61.78 -0.28
N SER A 457 -14.44 -61.38 -1.32
CA SER A 457 -14.16 -62.23 -2.49
C SER A 457 -13.11 -63.31 -2.18
N ILE A 458 -13.37 -64.54 -2.61
CA ILE A 458 -12.46 -65.69 -2.52
C ILE A 458 -11.27 -65.48 -3.47
N LYS A 459 -10.04 -65.44 -2.95
CA LYS A 459 -8.84 -65.69 -3.77
C LYS A 459 -8.53 -67.19 -3.69
N GLU A 460 -8.92 -67.94 -4.72
CA GLU A 460 -8.54 -69.35 -4.89
C GLU A 460 -7.03 -69.47 -5.13
N GLY A 461 -6.30 -69.96 -4.12
CA GLY A 461 -4.96 -70.53 -4.25
C GLY A 461 -5.01 -71.96 -3.73
N ALA A 462 -4.61 -72.90 -4.58
CA ALA A 462 -4.94 -74.32 -4.51
C ALA A 462 -4.44 -75.09 -3.27
N ARG A 463 -5.23 -76.11 -2.91
CA ARG A 463 -4.95 -77.31 -2.08
C ARG A 463 -4.88 -77.13 -0.56
N GLU A 464 -6.03 -77.20 0.11
CA GLU A 464 -6.43 -78.29 1.05
C GLU A 464 -7.69 -77.90 1.85
N LYS A 465 -8.41 -78.92 2.34
CA LYS A 465 -9.77 -78.91 2.91
C LYS A 465 -9.97 -77.92 4.09
N ARG A 466 -10.63 -76.77 3.84
CA ARG A 466 -11.71 -76.13 4.65
C ARG A 466 -12.12 -74.82 3.96
N SER A 467 -13.39 -74.64 3.63
CA SER A 467 -13.94 -73.42 3.03
C SER A 467 -13.89 -72.27 4.05
N ILE A 468 -12.77 -71.55 4.14
CA ILE A 468 -12.68 -70.34 4.97
C ILE A 468 -13.32 -69.19 4.19
N LYS A 469 -14.42 -68.62 4.72
CA LYS A 469 -15.07 -67.43 4.13
C LYS A 469 -14.56 -66.18 4.82
N SER A 470 -14.26 -65.14 4.04
CA SER A 470 -13.95 -63.80 4.55
C SER A 470 -15.20 -62.93 4.62
N PHE A 471 -15.32 -62.16 5.69
CA PHE A 471 -16.35 -61.15 5.87
C PHE A 471 -15.66 -59.82 6.20
N GLY A 472 -15.95 -58.79 5.42
CA GLY A 472 -15.59 -57.41 5.73
C GLY A 472 -16.67 -56.79 6.60
N VAL A 473 -16.29 -56.22 7.73
CA VAL A 473 -17.20 -55.65 8.72
C VAL A 473 -16.86 -54.18 8.86
N LEU A 474 -17.88 -53.34 8.72
CA LEU A 474 -17.76 -51.90 8.86
C LEU A 474 -18.65 -51.46 10.01
N ALA A 475 -18.05 -50.91 11.07
CA ALA A 475 -18.79 -50.48 12.25
C ALA A 475 -18.45 -49.05 12.66
N LEU A 476 -19.39 -48.41 13.35
CA LEU A 476 -19.28 -47.03 13.84
C LEU A 476 -19.16 -47.04 15.36
N LEU A 477 -18.09 -46.44 15.87
CA LEU A 477 -17.83 -46.25 17.29
C LEU A 477 -18.07 -44.79 17.67
N VAL A 478 -18.61 -44.56 18.86
CA VAL A 478 -18.78 -43.23 19.47
C VAL A 478 -18.07 -43.20 20.81
N TYR A 479 -17.12 -42.27 20.95
CA TYR A 479 -16.44 -41.99 22.19
C TYR A 479 -17.02 -40.74 22.85
N ASN A 480 -17.46 -40.87 24.11
CA ASN A 480 -17.99 -39.74 24.89
C ASN A 480 -16.87 -39.11 25.74
N SER A 481 -16.42 -37.90 25.37
CA SER A 481 -15.20 -37.28 25.91
C SER A 481 -15.37 -36.62 27.30
N THR A 482 -16.07 -37.25 28.24
CA THR A 482 -16.37 -36.62 29.53
C THR A 482 -15.13 -36.45 30.44
N ASN A 483 -14.03 -37.19 30.24
CA ASN A 483 -12.85 -37.15 31.11
C ASN A 483 -11.48 -37.02 30.42
N ASN A 484 -11.33 -37.38 29.14
CA ASN A 484 -10.06 -37.29 28.40
C ASN A 484 -10.32 -36.81 26.97
N ILE A 485 -9.64 -35.73 26.54
CA ILE A 485 -9.93 -35.04 25.28
C ILE A 485 -9.34 -35.78 24.06
N ASN A 486 -8.31 -36.61 24.23
CA ASN A 486 -7.61 -37.27 23.12
C ASN A 486 -7.61 -38.79 23.27
N LEU A 487 -8.42 -39.48 22.45
CA LEU A 487 -8.32 -40.93 22.20
C LEU A 487 -7.72 -41.11 20.80
N GLU A 488 -6.51 -41.65 20.70
CA GLU A 488 -5.84 -41.85 19.41
C GLU A 488 -6.32 -43.14 18.72
N GLU A 489 -6.24 -43.18 17.39
CA GLU A 489 -6.67 -44.32 16.56
C GLU A 489 -5.90 -45.60 16.90
N GLU A 490 -4.60 -45.47 17.18
CA GLU A 490 -3.72 -46.60 17.47
C GLU A 490 -4.10 -47.27 18.80
N ASP A 491 -4.61 -46.53 19.78
CA ASP A 491 -5.08 -47.09 21.06
C ASP A 491 -6.30 -48.01 20.85
N ILE A 492 -7.26 -47.58 20.02
CA ILE A 492 -8.45 -48.37 19.66
C ILE A 492 -8.03 -49.61 18.88
N ARG A 493 -7.08 -49.45 17.95
CA ARG A 493 -6.55 -50.54 17.14
C ARG A 493 -5.83 -51.60 17.99
N GLN A 494 -4.96 -51.18 18.91
CA GLN A 494 -4.28 -52.07 19.85
C GLN A 494 -5.27 -52.78 20.78
N LYS A 495 -6.34 -52.10 21.21
CA LYS A 495 -7.40 -52.69 22.03
C LYS A 495 -8.17 -53.80 21.30
N LEU A 496 -8.47 -53.61 20.01
CA LEU A 496 -9.13 -54.61 19.17
C LEU A 496 -8.22 -55.82 18.88
N ILE A 497 -6.92 -55.59 18.64
CA ILE A 497 -5.95 -56.66 18.37
C ILE A 497 -5.66 -57.48 19.63
N SER A 498 -5.50 -56.84 20.80
CA SER A 498 -5.23 -57.54 22.06
C SER A 498 -6.39 -58.45 22.50
N ASN A 499 -7.64 -58.08 22.18
CA ASN A 499 -8.84 -58.89 22.42
C ASN A 499 -9.19 -59.87 21.29
N ASN A 500 -8.29 -60.12 20.33
CA ASN A 500 -8.53 -61.10 19.24
C ASN A 500 -8.81 -62.53 19.77
N ARG A 501 -8.27 -62.90 20.95
CA ARG A 501 -8.47 -64.24 21.54
C ARG A 501 -9.87 -64.48 22.12
N THR A 502 -10.69 -63.44 22.30
CA THR A 502 -12.03 -63.55 22.90
C THR A 502 -13.15 -63.71 21.88
N ILE A 503 -12.84 -63.71 20.58
CA ILE A 503 -13.81 -63.98 19.52
C ILE A 503 -14.15 -65.48 19.52
N GLU A 504 -15.43 -65.82 19.32
CA GLU A 504 -15.97 -67.19 19.45
C GLU A 504 -15.21 -68.22 18.58
N GLU A 505 -15.14 -69.48 19.04
CA GLU A 505 -14.40 -70.56 18.36
C GLU A 505 -14.84 -70.73 16.89
N GLY A 506 -13.91 -70.49 15.96
CA GLY A 506 -14.14 -70.60 14.52
C GLY A 506 -14.10 -69.28 13.74
N TYR A 507 -13.93 -68.15 14.44
CA TYR A 507 -13.70 -66.83 13.84
C TYR A 507 -12.28 -66.32 14.15
N LYS A 508 -11.63 -65.65 13.19
CA LYS A 508 -10.31 -65.02 13.39
C LYS A 508 -10.25 -63.64 12.76
N LEU A 509 -9.73 -62.67 13.51
CA LEU A 509 -9.44 -61.32 13.06
C LEU A 509 -8.21 -61.32 12.13
N HIS A 510 -8.31 -60.70 10.95
CA HIS A 510 -7.20 -60.62 10.00
C HIS A 510 -6.62 -59.19 9.88
N THR A 511 -7.48 -58.22 9.56
CA THR A 511 -7.10 -56.82 9.45
C THR A 511 -8.04 -55.98 10.31
N VAL A 512 -7.48 -54.96 10.95
CA VAL A 512 -8.21 -53.94 11.71
C VAL A 512 -7.70 -52.59 11.26
N ASP A 513 -8.62 -51.80 10.73
CA ASP A 513 -8.42 -50.41 10.35
C ASP A 513 -9.37 -49.53 11.17
N VAL A 514 -8.86 -48.41 11.66
CA VAL A 514 -9.60 -47.49 12.52
C VAL A 514 -9.36 -46.08 12.00
N ASP A 515 -10.39 -45.45 11.46
CA ASP A 515 -10.32 -44.07 10.97
C ASP A 515 -11.28 -43.18 11.77
N PRO A 516 -10.91 -41.93 12.08
CA PRO A 516 -11.84 -40.95 12.61
C PRO A 516 -12.76 -40.52 11.48
N VAL A 517 -14.04 -40.32 11.79
CA VAL A 517 -14.99 -39.80 10.80
C VAL A 517 -14.61 -38.36 10.48
N GLU A 518 -14.53 -38.03 9.18
CA GLU A 518 -14.13 -36.71 8.72
C GLU A 518 -15.09 -35.62 9.19
N LYS A 519 -14.57 -34.39 9.33
CA LYS A 519 -15.40 -33.20 9.54
C LYS A 519 -16.07 -32.80 8.23
N CYS A 520 -17.24 -32.17 8.32
CA CYS A 520 -17.79 -31.45 7.18
C CYS A 520 -16.88 -30.25 6.89
N LEU A 521 -16.31 -30.21 5.69
CA LEU A 521 -15.37 -29.17 5.27
C LEU A 521 -16.06 -27.82 5.14
N ALA A 522 -15.29 -26.76 5.36
CA ALA A 522 -15.76 -25.40 5.21
C ALA A 522 -16.22 -25.14 3.77
N GLU A 523 -17.47 -24.68 3.62
CA GLU A 523 -18.05 -24.38 2.31
C GLU A 523 -18.97 -23.16 2.38
N GLU A 524 -19.06 -22.46 1.26
CA GLU A 524 -19.96 -21.33 1.06
C GLU A 524 -21.12 -21.77 0.15
N ASN A 525 -22.26 -22.10 0.76
CA ASN A 525 -23.44 -22.57 0.05
C ASN A 525 -24.69 -22.43 0.93
N PRO A 526 -25.70 -21.61 0.57
CA PRO A 526 -25.79 -20.68 -0.56
C PRO A 526 -24.74 -19.54 -0.50
N PRO A 527 -24.52 -18.78 -1.59
CA PRO A 527 -23.58 -17.66 -1.61
C PRO A 527 -23.84 -16.66 -0.47
N ASN A 528 -22.77 -16.13 0.13
CA ASN A 528 -22.74 -15.27 1.31
C ASN A 528 -23.05 -15.95 2.66
N TYR A 529 -23.23 -17.27 2.70
CA TYR A 529 -23.35 -18.04 3.95
C TYR A 529 -22.15 -18.99 4.11
N PHE A 530 -21.17 -18.57 4.91
CA PHE A 530 -19.95 -19.34 5.16
C PHE A 530 -20.12 -20.29 6.34
N TRP A 531 -19.97 -21.59 6.08
CA TRP A 531 -20.02 -22.63 7.10
C TRP A 531 -18.61 -23.12 7.40
N PRO A 532 -18.07 -22.98 8.63
CA PRO A 532 -16.73 -23.45 8.96
C PRO A 532 -16.67 -24.97 9.19
N ASP A 533 -15.46 -25.51 9.30
CA ASP A 533 -15.23 -26.94 9.53
C ASP A 533 -16.00 -27.44 10.76
N THR A 534 -17.00 -28.28 10.54
CA THR A 534 -17.96 -28.67 11.58
C THR A 534 -17.94 -30.18 11.79
N ARG A 535 -17.97 -30.62 13.06
CA ARG A 535 -17.97 -32.04 13.42
C ARG A 535 -19.32 -32.71 13.06
N PRO A 536 -19.35 -34.03 12.79
CA PRO A 536 -20.59 -34.75 12.56
C PRO A 536 -21.58 -34.57 13.72
N THR A 537 -22.88 -34.46 13.41
CA THR A 537 -24.00 -34.22 14.33
C THR A 537 -24.05 -32.85 15.01
N VAL A 538 -23.07 -31.97 14.77
CA VAL A 538 -23.07 -30.59 15.26
C VAL A 538 -23.87 -29.69 14.32
N THR A 539 -24.75 -28.89 14.91
CA THR A 539 -25.43 -27.80 14.20
C THR A 539 -24.63 -26.54 14.41
N ASN A 540 -24.24 -25.93 13.30
CA ASN A 540 -23.55 -24.66 13.29
C ASN A 540 -24.54 -23.54 12.99
N PHE A 541 -24.27 -22.36 13.54
CA PHE A 541 -25.10 -21.18 13.40
C PHE A 541 -24.29 -20.09 12.73
N THR A 542 -24.89 -19.46 11.74
CA THR A 542 -24.36 -18.28 11.06
C THR A 542 -25.44 -17.21 11.10
N PHE A 543 -25.08 -15.95 10.94
CA PHE A 543 -26.10 -14.91 10.86
C PHE A 543 -26.79 -14.93 9.50
N CYS A 544 -28.06 -14.56 9.50
CA CYS A 544 -28.76 -14.22 8.27
C CYS A 544 -28.01 -13.06 7.59
N HIS A 545 -27.86 -13.13 6.27
CA HIS A 545 -27.12 -12.14 5.50
C HIS A 545 -27.68 -10.73 5.76
N GLY A 546 -26.90 -9.90 6.46
CA GLY A 546 -27.26 -8.52 6.84
C GLY A 546 -27.93 -8.34 8.21
N SER A 547 -28.29 -9.38 8.97
CA SER A 547 -28.88 -9.23 10.31
C SER A 547 -27.88 -9.55 11.41
N SER A 548 -27.82 -8.75 12.47
CA SER A 548 -27.06 -9.04 13.71
C SER A 548 -27.88 -9.85 14.74
N VAL A 549 -29.17 -10.08 14.49
CA VAL A 549 -30.07 -10.71 15.49
C VAL A 549 -30.57 -12.07 15.01
N GLN A 550 -30.85 -12.20 13.71
CA GLN A 550 -31.43 -13.42 13.15
C GLN A 550 -30.34 -14.41 12.74
N THR A 551 -30.49 -15.67 13.15
CA THR A 551 -29.51 -16.74 12.86
C THR A 551 -30.07 -17.75 11.85
N ALA A 552 -29.24 -18.07 10.87
CA ALA A 552 -29.37 -19.23 10.03
C ALA A 552 -28.64 -20.42 10.68
N SER A 553 -29.11 -21.63 10.43
CA SER A 553 -28.46 -22.82 10.99
C SER A 553 -28.26 -23.90 9.94
N ARG A 554 -27.20 -24.68 10.10
CA ARG A 554 -26.91 -25.81 9.22
C ARG A 554 -26.26 -26.93 10.01
N THR A 555 -26.74 -28.15 9.79
CA THR A 555 -26.28 -29.33 10.52
C THR A 555 -25.39 -30.19 9.63
N CYS A 556 -24.24 -30.61 10.17
CA CYS A 556 -23.39 -31.63 9.56
C CYS A 556 -23.95 -33.01 9.93
N TYR A 557 -24.47 -33.75 8.95
CA TYR A 557 -25.07 -35.06 9.15
C TYR A 557 -24.04 -36.19 8.98
N LEU A 558 -24.28 -37.30 9.67
CA LEU A 558 -23.52 -38.54 9.50
C LEU A 558 -24.30 -39.49 8.60
N GLY A 559 -23.71 -39.88 7.46
CA GLY A 559 -24.27 -40.85 6.54
C GLY A 559 -24.25 -42.27 7.12
N LEU A 560 -25.41 -42.86 7.36
CA LEU A 560 -25.54 -44.18 7.99
C LEU A 560 -25.12 -45.37 7.11
N GLN A 561 -24.84 -45.16 5.82
CA GLN A 561 -24.46 -46.20 4.85
C GLN A 561 -22.94 -46.38 4.73
N ASN A 562 -22.18 -45.29 4.58
CA ASN A 562 -20.71 -45.30 4.43
C ASN A 562 -19.97 -44.69 5.64
N TYR A 563 -20.71 -44.25 6.65
CA TYR A 563 -20.20 -43.57 7.86
C TYR A 563 -19.33 -42.33 7.56
N THR A 564 -19.65 -41.60 6.50
CA THR A 564 -19.02 -40.33 6.13
C THR A 564 -19.90 -39.15 6.56
N SER A 565 -19.30 -37.99 6.80
CA SER A 565 -20.04 -36.76 7.09
C SER A 565 -20.46 -36.02 5.82
N TYR A 566 -21.58 -35.31 5.87
CA TYR A 566 -22.04 -34.43 4.78
C TYR A 566 -22.90 -33.28 5.30
N TRP A 567 -22.92 -32.16 4.57
CA TRP A 567 -23.74 -31.01 4.94
C TRP A 567 -25.22 -31.22 4.59
N GLY A 568 -26.11 -30.94 5.55
CA GLY A 568 -27.55 -30.84 5.31
C GLY A 568 -27.95 -29.55 4.60
N GLN A 569 -29.24 -29.41 4.26
CA GLN A 569 -29.78 -28.14 3.76
C GLN A 569 -29.78 -27.08 4.88
N PRO A 570 -29.43 -25.82 4.57
CA PRO A 570 -29.46 -24.73 5.54
C PRO A 570 -30.91 -24.32 5.87
N ASP A 571 -31.18 -24.07 7.14
CA ASP A 571 -32.46 -23.54 7.61
C ASP A 571 -32.41 -22.01 7.69
N LEU A 572 -33.23 -21.36 6.87
CA LEU A 572 -33.31 -19.90 6.67
C LEU A 572 -34.65 -19.30 7.16
N ARG A 573 -35.47 -20.07 7.87
CA ARG A 573 -36.84 -19.64 8.25
C ARG A 573 -36.88 -18.42 9.17
N ASN A 574 -35.82 -18.17 9.91
CA ASN A 574 -35.69 -17.01 10.80
C ASN A 574 -35.24 -15.72 10.10
N CYS A 575 -34.97 -15.76 8.79
CA CYS A 575 -34.38 -14.65 8.03
C CYS A 575 -35.39 -13.77 7.27
N THR A 576 -36.62 -13.57 7.77
CA THR A 576 -37.61 -12.66 7.12
C THR A 576 -37.34 -11.20 7.51
N GLU A 577 -37.17 -10.34 6.49
CA GLU A 577 -36.65 -8.96 6.60
C GLU A 577 -37.69 -7.96 7.16
N ASN A 578 -37.30 -7.13 8.14
CA ASN A 578 -38.01 -5.89 8.51
C ASN A 578 -37.37 -4.70 7.75
N ALA A 579 -38.14 -3.72 7.26
CA ALA A 579 -37.54 -2.60 6.50
C ALA A 579 -36.61 -1.71 7.34
N ALA A 580 -36.81 -1.61 8.66
CA ALA A 580 -35.87 -0.93 9.54
C ALA A 580 -34.50 -1.65 9.58
N ASP A 581 -34.49 -2.98 9.53
CA ASP A 581 -33.26 -3.77 9.47
C ASP A 581 -32.58 -3.64 8.10
N ILE A 582 -33.36 -3.62 7.00
CA ILE A 582 -32.84 -3.35 5.66
C ILE A 582 -32.23 -1.94 5.58
N ALA A 583 -32.90 -0.92 6.13
CA ALA A 583 -32.40 0.44 6.14
C ALA A 583 -31.08 0.54 6.93
N ASN A 584 -30.96 -0.11 8.08
CA ASN A 584 -29.71 -0.16 8.84
C ASN A 584 -28.58 -0.90 8.11
N GLN A 585 -28.90 -1.98 7.39
CA GLN A 585 -27.93 -2.65 6.51
C GLN A 585 -27.43 -1.73 5.40
N LEU A 586 -28.34 -1.03 4.72
CA LEU A 586 -28.00 -0.09 3.66
C LEU A 586 -27.21 1.11 4.18
N LEU A 587 -27.49 1.55 5.41
CA LEU A 587 -26.71 2.58 6.10
C LEU A 587 -25.26 2.14 6.31
N ASN A 588 -25.05 0.91 6.77
CA ASN A 588 -23.70 0.35 6.96
C ASN A 588 -22.98 0.13 5.62
N LEU A 589 -23.68 -0.36 4.59
CA LEU A 589 -23.13 -0.52 3.24
C LEU A 589 -22.73 0.81 2.58
N THR A 590 -23.33 1.92 2.99
CA THR A 590 -23.05 3.25 2.44
C THR A 590 -22.13 4.09 3.35
N GLY A 591 -21.63 3.52 4.46
CA GLY A 591 -20.78 4.24 5.43
C GLY A 591 -19.49 4.85 4.86
N GLU A 592 -18.87 5.76 5.61
CA GLU A 592 -17.67 6.48 5.18
C GLU A 592 -16.48 5.54 4.87
N GLY A 593 -15.83 5.73 3.71
CA GLY A 593 -14.62 5.01 3.32
C GLY A 593 -14.80 3.86 2.31
N GLN A 594 -16.04 3.51 1.94
CA GLN A 594 -16.30 2.50 0.90
C GLN A 594 -16.50 3.14 -0.49
N GLN A 595 -15.76 2.69 -1.50
CA GLN A 595 -16.01 3.07 -2.90
C GLN A 595 -17.16 2.23 -3.48
N LEU A 596 -18.32 2.86 -3.66
CA LEU A 596 -19.49 2.22 -4.28
C LEU A 596 -19.39 2.24 -5.81
N THR A 597 -19.77 1.13 -6.45
CA THR A 597 -19.91 1.02 -7.91
C THR A 597 -21.32 1.45 -8.35
N SER A 598 -21.48 1.84 -9.62
CA SER A 598 -22.78 2.32 -10.15
C SER A 598 -23.90 1.28 -9.98
N ASP A 599 -23.62 0.00 -10.24
CA ASP A 599 -24.61 -1.08 -10.07
C ASP A 599 -25.07 -1.23 -8.60
N LYS A 600 -24.14 -1.06 -7.65
CA LYS A 600 -24.45 -1.15 -6.22
C LYS A 600 -25.28 0.04 -5.77
N VAL A 601 -24.95 1.26 -6.22
CA VAL A 601 -25.76 2.45 -5.93
C VAL A 601 -27.17 2.28 -6.47
N ASN A 602 -27.32 1.76 -7.69
CA ASN A 602 -28.64 1.51 -8.26
C ASN A 602 -29.44 0.47 -7.46
N ASP A 603 -28.82 -0.64 -7.01
CA ASP A 603 -29.49 -1.62 -6.13
C ASP A 603 -29.95 -1.00 -4.80
N VAL A 604 -29.10 -0.16 -4.18
CA VAL A 604 -29.45 0.54 -2.94
C VAL A 604 -30.65 1.46 -3.16
N VAL A 605 -30.63 2.29 -4.22
CA VAL A 605 -31.74 3.21 -4.53
C VAL A 605 -33.03 2.44 -4.82
N GLN A 606 -32.98 1.31 -5.53
CA GLN A 606 -34.17 0.48 -5.80
C GLN A 606 -34.72 -0.16 -4.52
N LYS A 607 -33.87 -0.57 -3.57
CA LYS A 607 -34.32 -1.08 -2.27
C LYS A 607 -34.95 0.01 -1.41
N LEU A 608 -34.34 1.20 -1.35
CA LEU A 608 -34.92 2.35 -0.66
C LEU A 608 -36.28 2.76 -1.24
N LYS A 609 -36.42 2.73 -2.57
CA LYS A 609 -37.70 2.97 -3.25
C LYS A 609 -38.80 2.03 -2.76
N LYS A 610 -38.50 0.74 -2.57
CA LYS A 610 -39.47 -0.24 -2.03
C LYS A 610 -39.86 0.11 -0.60
N ILE A 611 -38.87 0.41 0.26
CA ILE A 611 -39.12 0.82 1.66
C ILE A 611 -40.04 2.05 1.71
N VAL A 612 -39.73 3.08 0.92
CA VAL A 612 -40.52 4.31 0.88
C VAL A 612 -41.93 4.09 0.32
N ASN A 613 -42.11 3.13 -0.59
CA ASN A 613 -43.41 2.87 -1.20
C ASN A 613 -44.31 1.95 -0.36
N ASP A 614 -43.75 0.96 0.31
CA ASP A 614 -44.51 -0.15 0.90
C ASP A 614 -44.77 0.01 2.41
N GLU A 615 -44.01 0.84 3.13
CA GLU A 615 -44.14 1.03 4.59
C GLU A 615 -44.58 2.44 5.03
N GLU A 616 -45.10 2.54 6.26
CA GLU A 616 -45.32 3.82 6.94
C GLU A 616 -44.00 4.32 7.54
N ILE A 617 -43.63 5.57 7.22
CA ILE A 617 -42.31 6.11 7.55
C ILE A 617 -42.43 7.04 8.75
N ASP A 618 -41.78 6.67 9.86
CA ASP A 618 -41.63 7.52 11.04
C ASP A 618 -40.40 8.43 10.94
N GLU A 619 -40.23 9.33 11.90
CA GLU A 619 -39.07 10.23 11.98
C GLU A 619 -37.73 9.47 11.98
N SER A 620 -37.67 8.34 12.70
CA SER A 620 -36.44 7.58 12.89
C SER A 620 -36.00 6.87 11.62
N LEU A 621 -36.92 6.17 10.93
CA LEU A 621 -36.67 5.53 9.64
C LEU A 621 -36.39 6.59 8.57
N GLY A 622 -37.12 7.70 8.59
CA GLY A 622 -36.87 8.85 7.70
C GLY A 622 -35.46 9.39 7.84
N SER A 623 -34.96 9.56 9.07
CA SER A 623 -33.60 10.00 9.33
C SER A 623 -32.55 9.02 8.79
N THR A 624 -32.78 7.72 8.95
CA THR A 624 -31.89 6.68 8.40
C THR A 624 -31.85 6.73 6.87
N VAL A 625 -33.00 6.83 6.21
CA VAL A 625 -33.08 6.91 4.74
C VAL A 625 -32.38 8.17 4.20
N VAL A 626 -32.60 9.34 4.83
CA VAL A 626 -31.91 10.59 4.44
C VAL A 626 -30.39 10.47 4.62
N THR A 627 -29.93 9.79 5.68
CA THR A 627 -28.50 9.56 5.92
C THR A 627 -27.88 8.65 4.86
N ILE A 628 -28.60 7.61 4.41
CA ILE A 628 -28.15 6.74 3.31
C ILE A 628 -28.00 7.56 2.00
N PHE A 629 -28.96 8.42 1.67
CA PHE A 629 -28.83 9.30 0.50
C PHE A 629 -27.68 10.31 0.66
N SER A 630 -27.47 10.85 1.86
CA SER A 630 -26.33 11.72 2.20
C SER A 630 -24.98 11.03 1.99
N ASN A 631 -24.92 9.74 2.29
CA ASN A 631 -23.77 8.90 2.06
C ASN A 631 -23.53 8.61 0.59
N ILE A 632 -24.59 8.25 -0.17
CA ILE A 632 -24.52 8.04 -1.61
C ILE A 632 -23.97 9.30 -2.31
N LEU A 633 -24.41 10.49 -1.89
CA LEU A 633 -23.93 11.79 -2.40
C LEU A 633 -22.42 12.06 -2.22
N THR A 634 -21.69 11.23 -1.46
CA THR A 634 -20.20 11.28 -1.40
C THR A 634 -19.50 10.51 -2.51
N SER A 635 -20.22 9.68 -3.26
CA SER A 635 -19.68 8.90 -4.38
C SER A 635 -19.30 9.80 -5.56
N SER A 636 -18.46 9.31 -6.47
CA SER A 636 -18.07 10.06 -7.66
C SER A 636 -19.24 10.36 -8.60
N ASP A 637 -19.24 11.52 -9.24
CA ASP A 637 -20.31 12.02 -10.11
C ASP A 637 -20.74 11.04 -11.22
N SER A 638 -19.79 10.29 -11.81
CA SER A 638 -20.07 9.30 -12.86
C SER A 638 -20.87 8.08 -12.37
N VAL A 639 -20.75 7.74 -11.08
CA VAL A 639 -21.46 6.62 -10.44
C VAL A 639 -22.91 7.01 -10.16
N LEU A 640 -23.12 8.28 -9.78
CA LEU A 640 -24.42 8.83 -9.39
C LEU A 640 -25.34 9.16 -10.57
N ALA A 641 -24.77 9.47 -11.74
CA ALA A 641 -25.53 9.84 -12.92
C ALA A 641 -26.53 8.77 -13.39
N ALA A 642 -26.25 7.48 -13.18
CA ALA A 642 -27.13 6.38 -13.61
C ALA A 642 -28.39 6.21 -12.73
N SER A 643 -28.36 6.67 -11.48
CA SER A 643 -29.44 6.48 -10.50
C SER A 643 -30.05 7.80 -10.01
N SER A 644 -29.67 8.93 -10.63
CA SER A 644 -30.08 10.29 -10.23
C SER A 644 -31.60 10.50 -10.22
N SER A 645 -32.26 10.23 -11.35
CA SER A 645 -33.71 10.43 -11.54
C SER A 645 -34.52 9.63 -10.53
N GLU A 646 -34.13 8.38 -10.27
CA GLU A 646 -34.83 7.51 -9.31
C GLU A 646 -34.55 7.93 -7.85
N ALA A 647 -33.32 8.33 -7.53
CA ALA A 647 -32.96 8.80 -6.21
C ALA A 647 -33.74 10.07 -5.83
N LEU A 648 -33.83 11.05 -6.74
CA LEU A 648 -34.56 12.30 -6.50
C LEU A 648 -36.07 12.03 -6.30
N LYS A 649 -36.69 11.20 -7.15
CA LYS A 649 -38.09 10.79 -6.98
C LYS A 649 -38.35 10.09 -5.65
N THR A 650 -37.39 9.28 -5.19
CA THR A 650 -37.51 8.57 -3.91
C THR A 650 -37.39 9.53 -2.72
N ILE A 651 -36.50 10.54 -2.79
CA ILE A 651 -36.37 11.59 -1.77
C ILE A 651 -37.64 12.45 -1.69
N ASP A 652 -38.22 12.82 -2.83
CA ASP A 652 -39.49 13.56 -2.86
C ASP A 652 -40.65 12.74 -2.30
N ALA A 653 -40.72 11.44 -2.63
CA ALA A 653 -41.74 10.54 -2.10
C ALA A 653 -41.61 10.32 -0.58
N LEU A 654 -40.38 10.26 -0.07
CA LEU A 654 -40.09 10.16 1.36
C LEU A 654 -40.63 11.38 2.12
N ALA A 655 -40.37 12.58 1.61
CA ALA A 655 -40.83 13.84 2.21
C ALA A 655 -42.36 13.93 2.31
N LEU A 656 -43.07 13.36 1.34
CA LEU A 656 -44.54 13.30 1.32
C LEU A 656 -45.11 12.32 2.36
N LYS A 657 -44.40 11.22 2.65
CA LYS A 657 -44.89 10.11 3.47
C LYS A 657 -44.48 10.14 4.94
N ILE A 658 -43.43 10.89 5.30
CA ILE A 658 -42.95 10.97 6.68
C ILE A 658 -44.08 11.42 7.63
N HIS A 659 -44.30 10.65 8.68
CA HIS A 659 -45.21 11.01 9.76
C HIS A 659 -44.47 11.76 10.86
N PHE A 660 -44.90 12.99 11.17
CA PHE A 660 -44.29 13.83 12.20
C PHE A 660 -45.34 14.47 13.11
N THR A 661 -44.96 14.73 14.36
CA THR A 661 -45.83 15.36 15.36
C THR A 661 -45.37 16.80 15.63
N GLY A 662 -46.01 17.79 15.00
CA GLY A 662 -45.68 19.20 15.17
C GLY A 662 -46.11 20.06 13.99
N PRO A 663 -45.88 21.39 14.03
CA PRO A 663 -46.15 22.26 12.89
C PRO A 663 -45.16 22.06 11.74
N SER A 664 -43.91 21.71 12.04
CA SER A 664 -42.85 21.41 11.07
C SER A 664 -41.81 20.45 11.67
N MET A 665 -40.99 19.87 10.80
CA MET A 665 -39.90 18.93 11.08
C MET A 665 -38.71 19.23 10.16
N SER A 666 -37.49 18.98 10.64
CA SER A 666 -36.28 19.03 9.82
C SER A 666 -35.35 17.86 10.12
N ILE A 667 -34.91 17.15 9.09
CA ILE A 667 -33.88 16.11 9.13
C ILE A 667 -32.66 16.68 8.41
N SER A 668 -31.52 16.75 9.09
CA SER A 668 -30.30 17.34 8.53
C SER A 668 -29.14 16.37 8.60
N THR A 669 -28.30 16.38 7.57
CA THR A 669 -27.08 15.57 7.45
C THR A 669 -26.01 16.37 6.71
N ARG A 670 -24.78 15.85 6.66
CA ARG A 670 -23.63 16.48 5.98
C ARG A 670 -23.82 16.91 4.51
N ASN A 671 -24.63 16.18 3.73
CA ASN A 671 -24.80 16.45 2.29
C ASN A 671 -26.24 16.74 1.86
N LEU A 672 -27.22 16.47 2.71
CA LEU A 672 -28.65 16.57 2.40
C LEU A 672 -29.41 17.05 3.64
N ALA A 673 -30.26 18.04 3.49
CA ALA A 673 -31.19 18.46 4.53
C ALA A 673 -32.62 18.51 3.97
N LEU A 674 -33.57 17.97 4.73
CA LEU A 674 -34.97 17.85 4.36
C LEU A 674 -35.85 18.47 5.45
N GLY A 675 -36.67 19.44 5.08
CA GLY A 675 -37.64 20.10 5.95
C GLY A 675 -39.06 19.87 5.44
N VAL A 676 -39.98 19.55 6.34
CA VAL A 676 -41.40 19.40 6.03
C VAL A 676 -42.21 20.28 6.99
N SER A 677 -43.12 21.07 6.45
CA SER A 677 -44.00 21.96 7.22
C SER A 677 -45.46 21.72 6.86
N SER A 678 -46.33 21.71 7.85
CA SER A 678 -47.77 21.63 7.64
C SER A 678 -48.30 22.97 7.12
N ILE A 679 -49.12 22.94 6.07
CA ILE A 679 -49.74 24.13 5.48
C ILE A 679 -51.24 24.09 5.74
N ASN A 680 -51.77 25.22 6.24
CA ASN A 680 -53.21 25.46 6.25
C ASN A 680 -53.60 26.22 4.97
N SER A 681 -54.26 25.51 4.05
CA SER A 681 -54.67 26.02 2.74
C SER A 681 -55.63 27.22 2.82
N THR A 682 -56.41 27.34 3.91
CA THR A 682 -57.40 28.42 4.08
C THR A 682 -56.81 29.75 4.57
N SER A 683 -55.61 29.74 5.16
CA SER A 683 -55.00 30.91 5.79
C SER A 683 -53.54 31.14 5.39
N PHE A 684 -53.15 30.69 4.20
CA PHE A 684 -51.77 30.82 3.72
C PHE A 684 -51.41 32.29 3.47
N LYS A 685 -50.37 32.79 4.16
CA LYS A 685 -49.89 34.18 4.06
C LYS A 685 -48.53 34.29 3.35
N GLY A 686 -48.13 33.26 2.61
CA GLY A 686 -46.75 33.05 2.19
C GLY A 686 -45.94 32.34 3.27
N GLY A 687 -44.74 31.90 2.93
CA GLY A 687 -43.81 31.24 3.84
C GLY A 687 -42.36 31.42 3.38
N SER A 688 -41.41 31.34 4.31
CA SER A 688 -39.98 31.43 4.00
C SER A 688 -39.24 30.21 4.56
N PHE A 689 -38.38 29.60 3.76
CA PHE A 689 -37.47 28.53 4.18
C PHE A 689 -36.05 29.01 3.99
N SER A 690 -35.19 28.86 5.00
CA SER A 690 -33.77 29.19 4.89
C SER A 690 -32.89 28.12 5.51
N VAL A 691 -31.67 27.97 4.97
CA VAL A 691 -30.68 27.01 5.48
C VAL A 691 -29.45 27.74 5.96
N SER A 692 -29.05 27.49 7.20
CA SER A 692 -27.89 28.11 7.85
C SER A 692 -26.92 27.06 8.42
N PRO A 693 -25.62 27.38 8.52
CA PRO A 693 -24.65 26.52 9.20
C PRO A 693 -24.89 26.51 10.72
N GLN A 694 -24.83 25.33 11.35
CA GLN A 694 -24.93 25.23 12.80
C GLN A 694 -23.57 25.56 13.46
N ASN A 695 -23.55 26.42 14.50
CA ASN A 695 -22.35 27.09 15.02
C ASN A 695 -21.20 26.21 15.56
N ASN A 696 -21.29 24.87 15.57
CA ASN A 696 -20.22 23.96 16.03
C ASN A 696 -20.21 22.56 15.36
N ALA A 697 -21.04 22.32 14.33
CA ALA A 697 -21.14 21.01 13.65
C ALA A 697 -21.11 21.19 12.12
N SER A 698 -20.73 20.14 11.38
CA SER A 698 -20.80 20.10 9.90
C SER A 698 -22.23 19.99 9.36
N ASP A 699 -23.23 20.01 10.23
CA ASP A 699 -24.63 19.82 9.89
C ASP A 699 -25.36 21.16 9.68
N PHE A 700 -26.39 21.12 8.84
CA PHE A 700 -27.19 22.28 8.48
C PHE A 700 -28.38 22.45 9.42
N GLN A 701 -28.87 23.67 9.57
CA GLN A 701 -30.15 23.94 10.22
C GLN A 701 -31.11 24.56 9.21
N ILE A 702 -32.34 24.02 9.15
CA ILE A 702 -33.42 24.60 8.35
C ILE A 702 -34.28 25.47 9.28
N ASP A 703 -34.39 26.75 8.95
CA ASP A 703 -35.24 27.69 9.65
C ASP A 703 -36.50 27.96 8.84
N PHE A 704 -37.66 27.87 9.51
CA PHE A 704 -38.98 28.16 8.95
C PHE A 704 -39.42 29.57 9.37
N ASP A 705 -39.88 30.38 8.41
CA ASP A 705 -40.45 31.72 8.57
C ASP A 705 -39.52 32.77 9.23
N LYS A 706 -38.20 32.62 9.04
CA LYS A 706 -37.19 33.61 9.44
C LYS A 706 -36.20 33.87 8.31
N ASP A 707 -36.04 35.14 7.95
CA ASP A 707 -34.99 35.58 7.03
C ASP A 707 -33.71 35.89 7.83
N GLN A 708 -32.74 34.98 7.78
CA GLN A 708 -31.40 35.22 8.31
C GLN A 708 -30.48 35.83 7.24
N THR A 709 -29.61 36.75 7.66
CA THR A 709 -28.67 37.46 6.79
C THR A 709 -27.48 36.63 6.31
N SER A 710 -27.32 35.38 6.78
CA SER A 710 -26.19 34.49 6.45
C SER A 710 -26.63 33.08 6.03
N ALA A 711 -27.78 32.95 5.36
CA ALA A 711 -28.24 31.67 4.83
C ALA A 711 -27.41 31.22 3.61
N PHE A 712 -27.22 29.91 3.42
CA PHE A 712 -26.65 29.33 2.21
C PHE A 712 -27.65 29.32 1.05
N ALA A 713 -28.91 29.12 1.37
CA ALA A 713 -30.01 29.26 0.43
C ALA A 713 -31.29 29.64 1.17
N SER A 714 -32.18 30.38 0.49
CA SER A 714 -33.53 30.67 0.97
C SER A 714 -34.55 30.61 -0.16
N VAL A 715 -35.77 30.19 0.16
CA VAL A 715 -36.90 30.12 -0.75
C VAL A 715 -38.08 30.82 -0.09
N VAL A 716 -38.57 31.88 -0.72
CA VAL A 716 -39.72 32.67 -0.26
C VAL A 716 -40.90 32.41 -1.18
N LEU A 717 -41.96 31.86 -0.60
CA LEU A 717 -43.21 31.52 -1.27
C LEU A 717 -44.20 32.70 -1.26
N PRO A 718 -44.76 33.10 -2.42
CA PRO A 718 -45.67 34.23 -2.49
C PRO A 718 -47.05 33.88 -1.88
N PRO A 719 -47.76 34.84 -1.27
CA PRO A 719 -49.10 34.59 -0.70
C PRO A 719 -50.17 34.22 -1.72
N SER A 720 -49.93 34.46 -3.01
CA SER A 720 -50.83 34.15 -4.13
C SER A 720 -50.70 32.71 -4.65
N LEU A 721 -49.74 31.94 -4.12
CA LEU A 721 -49.37 30.60 -4.61
C LEU A 721 -50.54 29.61 -4.74
N LEU A 722 -51.51 29.68 -3.82
CA LEU A 722 -52.66 28.77 -3.78
C LEU A 722 -53.92 29.35 -4.44
N LYS A 723 -53.89 30.57 -4.99
CA LYS A 723 -55.13 31.27 -5.43
C LYS A 723 -55.77 30.72 -6.70
N ASN A 724 -55.03 29.98 -7.53
CA ASN A 724 -55.48 29.55 -8.87
C ASN A 724 -55.75 28.04 -8.98
N LEU A 725 -55.81 27.34 -7.84
CA LEU A 725 -55.97 25.88 -7.77
C LEU A 725 -57.45 25.47 -7.72
N SER A 726 -57.76 24.29 -8.23
CA SER A 726 -59.13 23.74 -8.23
C SER A 726 -59.54 23.22 -6.84
N GLN A 727 -60.86 23.12 -6.60
CA GLN A 727 -61.41 22.70 -5.29
C GLN A 727 -60.90 21.30 -4.85
N ASP A 728 -60.65 20.39 -5.80
CA ASP A 728 -60.12 19.05 -5.54
C ASP A 728 -58.62 19.07 -5.18
N GLU A 729 -57.86 20.01 -5.73
CA GLU A 729 -56.44 20.22 -5.40
C GLU A 729 -56.25 20.87 -4.03
N PHE A 730 -57.22 21.68 -3.59
CA PHE A 730 -57.22 22.31 -2.27
C PHE A 730 -57.28 21.31 -1.10
N GLU A 731 -57.91 20.14 -1.29
CA GLU A 731 -58.01 19.10 -0.26
C GLU A 731 -56.74 18.23 -0.16
N VAL A 732 -55.92 18.18 -1.22
CA VAL A 732 -54.67 17.39 -1.28
C VAL A 732 -53.49 18.16 -0.65
N ILE A 733 -53.56 19.49 -0.60
CA ILE A 733 -52.49 20.35 -0.10
C ILE A 733 -52.53 20.41 1.42
N SER A 734 -51.62 19.66 2.04
CA SER A 734 -51.46 19.61 3.49
C SER A 734 -50.07 20.02 3.98
N ARG A 735 -49.06 20.02 3.10
CA ARG A 735 -47.64 20.13 3.47
C ARG A 735 -46.82 20.85 2.41
N ALA A 736 -45.84 21.64 2.85
CA ALA A 736 -44.71 22.08 2.04
C ALA A 736 -43.46 21.28 2.43
N GLN A 737 -42.69 20.92 1.42
CA GLN A 737 -41.38 20.33 1.61
C GLN A 737 -40.29 21.24 1.04
N PHE A 738 -39.15 21.19 1.69
CA PHE A 738 -37.96 21.93 1.33
C PHE A 738 -36.75 21.00 1.44
N THR A 739 -35.98 20.87 0.37
CA THR A 739 -34.82 19.98 0.30
C THR A 739 -33.60 20.79 -0.12
N PHE A 740 -32.50 20.65 0.62
CA PHE A 740 -31.22 21.29 0.33
C PHE A 740 -30.16 20.24 0.07
N PHE A 741 -29.45 20.38 -1.05
CA PHE A 741 -28.35 19.53 -1.45
C PHE A 741 -27.04 20.31 -1.41
N ASN A 742 -26.13 19.88 -0.55
CA ASN A 742 -24.77 20.43 -0.45
C ASN A 742 -23.90 20.04 -1.65
N LYS A 743 -24.15 18.84 -2.20
CA LYS A 743 -23.42 18.25 -3.33
C LYS A 743 -24.33 18.18 -4.57
N ASN A 744 -23.74 18.37 -5.75
CA ASN A 744 -24.44 18.38 -7.03
C ASN A 744 -24.34 17.07 -7.82
N GLY A 745 -23.80 15.99 -7.22
CA GLY A 745 -23.55 14.70 -7.88
C GLY A 745 -24.77 14.02 -8.52
N LEU A 746 -25.99 14.28 -8.01
CA LEU A 746 -27.25 13.78 -8.59
C LEU A 746 -27.76 14.62 -9.77
N PHE A 747 -27.22 15.81 -10.02
CA PHE A 747 -27.74 16.77 -11.01
C PHE A 747 -26.76 16.95 -12.18
N GLN A 748 -26.48 15.85 -12.89
CA GLN A 748 -25.52 15.79 -13.98
C GLN A 748 -26.21 15.89 -15.34
N ASP A 749 -25.98 16.99 -16.06
CA ASP A 749 -26.52 17.20 -17.42
C ASP A 749 -25.46 16.85 -18.47
N ALA A 750 -25.69 15.77 -19.22
CA ALA A 750 -24.77 15.28 -20.25
C ALA A 750 -24.80 16.13 -21.54
N GLU A 751 -25.88 16.88 -21.80
CA GLU A 751 -26.02 17.70 -23.01
C GLU A 751 -25.41 19.10 -22.83
N ASN A 752 -25.52 19.68 -21.63
CA ASN A 752 -24.94 20.99 -21.29
C ASN A 752 -23.94 20.86 -20.12
N PRO A 753 -22.63 20.66 -20.39
CA PRO A 753 -21.60 20.47 -19.36
C PRO A 753 -21.20 21.77 -18.65
N ALA A 754 -22.13 22.69 -18.42
CA ALA A 754 -21.91 23.85 -17.57
C ALA A 754 -21.80 23.36 -16.11
N ASN A 755 -20.67 23.60 -15.46
CA ASN A 755 -20.49 23.17 -14.07
C ASN A 755 -21.38 23.99 -13.14
N LEU A 756 -22.27 23.31 -12.42
CA LEU A 756 -23.08 23.91 -11.38
C LEU A 756 -22.18 24.41 -10.24
N THR A 757 -22.20 25.71 -9.98
CA THR A 757 -21.39 26.39 -8.95
C THR A 757 -22.16 26.76 -7.71
N SER A 758 -23.43 26.40 -7.65
CA SER A 758 -24.30 26.65 -6.51
C SER A 758 -24.67 25.36 -5.80
N PHE A 759 -25.21 25.51 -4.60
CA PHE A 759 -26.03 24.47 -3.98
C PHE A 759 -27.32 24.27 -4.79
N VAL A 760 -27.99 23.13 -4.60
CA VAL A 760 -29.31 22.88 -5.19
C VAL A 760 -30.35 22.92 -4.08
N VAL A 761 -31.44 23.65 -4.34
CA VAL A 761 -32.60 23.71 -3.44
C VAL A 761 -33.84 23.28 -4.18
N ALA A 762 -34.67 22.46 -3.55
CA ALA A 762 -35.95 22.07 -4.07
C ALA A 762 -37.04 22.49 -3.11
N CYS A 763 -38.15 22.96 -3.65
CA CYS A 763 -39.35 23.24 -2.87
C CYS A 763 -40.58 22.77 -3.64
N SER A 764 -41.46 22.04 -2.97
CA SER A 764 -42.73 21.61 -3.54
C SER A 764 -43.82 21.60 -2.47
N ILE A 765 -45.07 21.59 -2.93
CA ILE A 765 -46.26 21.63 -2.09
C ILE A 765 -47.15 20.46 -2.47
N GLY A 766 -47.20 19.47 -1.57
CA GLY A 766 -47.83 18.19 -1.85
C GLY A 766 -47.26 17.52 -3.10
N ASN A 767 -48.06 16.67 -3.74
CA ASN A 767 -47.69 15.93 -4.96
C ASN A 767 -48.11 16.68 -6.25
N LEU A 768 -48.10 18.01 -6.23
CA LEU A 768 -48.55 18.86 -7.35
C LEU A 768 -47.41 19.69 -7.91
N THR A 769 -47.28 19.71 -9.24
CA THR A 769 -46.35 20.59 -9.95
C THR A 769 -47.04 21.91 -10.29
N ILE A 770 -46.83 22.94 -9.46
CA ILE A 770 -47.42 24.26 -9.68
C ILE A 770 -46.57 25.02 -10.72
N GLN A 771 -47.22 25.46 -11.80
CA GLN A 771 -46.61 26.21 -12.91
C GLN A 771 -47.42 27.48 -13.19
N ASP A 772 -46.83 28.45 -13.92
CA ASP A 772 -47.45 29.71 -14.34
C ASP A 772 -48.00 30.59 -13.19
N LEU A 773 -47.20 30.71 -12.12
CA LEU A 773 -47.51 31.60 -11.01
C LEU A 773 -47.52 33.07 -11.44
N GLN A 774 -48.52 33.81 -10.96
CA GLN A 774 -48.67 35.25 -11.22
C GLN A 774 -47.61 36.09 -10.48
N ASP A 775 -47.27 35.68 -9.25
CA ASP A 775 -46.15 36.22 -8.48
C ASP A 775 -45.03 35.18 -8.43
N TYR A 776 -43.80 35.61 -8.65
CA TYR A 776 -42.63 34.72 -8.68
C TYR A 776 -42.26 34.22 -7.28
N VAL A 777 -41.79 32.98 -7.22
CA VAL A 777 -41.06 32.44 -6.08
C VAL A 777 -39.65 33.04 -6.08
N LYS A 778 -39.26 33.62 -4.96
CA LYS A 778 -37.92 34.21 -4.78
C LYS A 778 -36.99 33.18 -4.17
N VAL A 779 -35.99 32.75 -4.94
CA VAL A 779 -35.00 31.74 -4.56
C VAL A 779 -33.62 32.39 -4.49
N THR A 780 -33.04 32.52 -3.32
CA THR A 780 -31.70 33.06 -3.12
C THR A 780 -30.72 31.92 -2.86
N ILE A 781 -29.63 31.83 -3.63
CA ILE A 781 -28.63 30.76 -3.46
C ILE A 781 -27.23 31.39 -3.43
N LYS A 782 -26.46 31.03 -2.40
CA LYS A 782 -25.07 31.44 -2.24
C LYS A 782 -24.15 30.62 -3.14
N HIS A 783 -23.19 31.28 -3.77
CA HIS A 783 -22.19 30.64 -4.62
C HIS A 783 -21.20 29.83 -3.77
N THR A 784 -20.80 28.64 -4.26
CA THR A 784 -19.74 27.84 -3.62
C THR A 784 -18.34 28.42 -3.86
N LYS A 785 -18.20 29.30 -4.86
CA LYS A 785 -16.97 30.02 -5.21
C LYS A 785 -17.31 31.48 -5.49
N ILE A 786 -16.57 32.41 -4.90
CA ILE A 786 -16.66 33.84 -5.21
C ILE A 786 -16.02 34.06 -6.58
N GLN A 787 -16.73 34.75 -7.47
CA GLN A 787 -16.25 35.07 -8.81
C GLN A 787 -16.44 36.57 -9.06
N GLU A 788 -15.39 37.24 -9.55
CA GLU A 788 -15.46 38.65 -9.98
C GLU A 788 -16.19 38.68 -11.34
N ASP A 789 -17.40 39.25 -11.37
CA ASP A 789 -18.31 39.39 -12.54
C ASP A 789 -18.95 38.08 -13.09
N PRO A 790 -19.75 37.35 -12.30
CA PRO A 790 -20.46 36.18 -12.79
C PRO A 790 -21.65 36.60 -13.68
N LYS A 791 -21.87 35.88 -14.78
CA LYS A 791 -23.17 35.87 -15.49
C LYS A 791 -23.95 34.64 -15.04
N PRO A 792 -24.62 34.66 -13.87
CA PRO A 792 -25.39 33.52 -13.41
C PRO A 792 -26.60 33.32 -14.31
N THR A 793 -26.96 32.06 -14.54
CA THR A 793 -28.23 31.69 -15.17
C THR A 793 -29.03 30.86 -14.18
N CYS A 794 -30.20 31.38 -13.79
CA CYS A 794 -31.15 30.65 -12.98
C CYS A 794 -31.77 29.51 -13.79
N VAL A 795 -31.68 28.29 -13.28
CA VAL A 795 -32.22 27.10 -13.94
C VAL A 795 -32.94 26.22 -12.95
N PHE A 796 -33.78 25.34 -13.47
CA PHE A 796 -34.38 24.27 -12.69
C PHE A 796 -34.12 22.91 -13.33
N TRP A 797 -34.19 21.85 -12.52
CA TRP A 797 -34.03 20.48 -12.99
C TRP A 797 -35.36 19.95 -13.53
N ASP A 798 -35.38 19.73 -14.84
CA ASP A 798 -36.51 19.18 -15.57
C ASP A 798 -36.33 17.66 -15.69
N MET A 799 -37.19 16.88 -15.02
CA MET A 799 -37.11 15.42 -14.94
C MET A 799 -37.44 14.71 -16.27
N ASP A 800 -38.22 15.34 -17.14
CA ASP A 800 -38.73 14.74 -18.38
C ASP A 800 -37.78 14.96 -19.57
N LYS A 801 -36.78 15.83 -19.40
CA LYS A 801 -35.72 16.08 -20.37
C LYS A 801 -34.81 14.85 -20.53
N ASN A 802 -34.11 14.75 -21.67
CA ASN A 802 -33.17 13.66 -21.97
C ASN A 802 -33.77 12.25 -21.91
N GLY A 803 -35.04 12.08 -22.30
CA GLY A 803 -35.72 10.78 -22.29
C GLY A 803 -36.04 10.25 -20.88
N GLY A 804 -36.21 11.14 -19.90
CA GLY A 804 -36.52 10.80 -18.50
C GLY A 804 -35.30 10.73 -17.56
N ASN A 805 -34.11 11.05 -18.08
CA ASN A 805 -32.86 11.09 -17.30
C ASN A 805 -32.64 12.44 -16.59
N GLY A 806 -33.43 13.46 -16.93
CA GLY A 806 -33.36 14.78 -16.32
C GLY A 806 -32.31 15.70 -16.95
N GLY A 807 -32.49 17.02 -16.83
CA GLY A 807 -31.53 18.02 -17.27
C GLY A 807 -31.88 19.44 -16.84
N TRP A 808 -30.93 20.37 -16.95
CA TRP A 808 -31.14 21.76 -16.55
C TRP A 808 -31.94 22.54 -17.60
N ASN A 809 -32.93 23.32 -17.16
CA ASN A 809 -33.80 24.12 -18.01
C ASN A 809 -33.95 25.56 -17.45
N PRO A 810 -33.69 26.61 -18.23
CA PRO A 810 -33.85 28.00 -17.78
C PRO A 810 -35.30 28.53 -17.88
N ALA A 811 -36.23 27.78 -18.47
CA ALA A 811 -37.58 28.26 -18.72
C ALA A 811 -38.32 28.65 -17.42
N GLY A 812 -38.95 29.83 -17.42
CA GLY A 812 -39.74 30.32 -16.28
C GLY A 812 -38.94 30.88 -15.11
N CYS A 813 -37.60 30.94 -15.20
CA CYS A 813 -36.73 31.52 -14.19
C CYS A 813 -35.91 32.70 -14.75
N GLN A 814 -35.82 33.80 -13.99
CA GLN A 814 -35.02 34.98 -14.34
C GLN A 814 -34.17 35.44 -13.15
N VAL A 815 -33.02 36.06 -13.43
CA VAL A 815 -32.12 36.60 -12.40
C VAL A 815 -32.63 37.97 -11.96
N ASP A 816 -32.71 38.19 -10.65
CA ASP A 816 -33.09 39.47 -10.05
C ASP A 816 -31.90 40.44 -9.96
N ALA A 817 -32.19 41.75 -9.99
CA ALA A 817 -31.18 42.81 -9.91
C ALA A 817 -30.47 42.90 -8.55
N GLU A 818 -31.02 42.28 -7.49
CA GLU A 818 -30.41 42.19 -6.16
C GLU A 818 -29.25 41.17 -6.09
N SER A 819 -28.98 40.42 -7.17
CA SER A 819 -27.88 39.44 -7.24
C SER A 819 -26.50 40.10 -7.11
N ASN A 820 -25.59 39.45 -6.39
CA ASN A 820 -24.23 39.94 -6.14
C ASN A 820 -23.17 38.86 -6.45
N GLU A 821 -21.89 39.16 -6.22
CA GLU A 821 -20.78 38.23 -6.50
C GLU A 821 -20.82 36.94 -5.65
N ASN A 822 -21.52 36.98 -4.51
CA ASN A 822 -21.56 35.93 -3.51
C ASN A 822 -22.87 35.13 -3.51
N GLU A 823 -23.98 35.69 -3.97
CA GLU A 823 -25.29 35.06 -4.06
C GLU A 823 -26.05 35.53 -5.30
N THR A 824 -26.82 34.62 -5.88
CA THR A 824 -27.76 34.92 -6.96
C THR A 824 -29.18 34.82 -6.44
N VAL A 825 -30.01 35.78 -6.79
CA VAL A 825 -31.44 35.80 -6.52
C VAL A 825 -32.18 35.45 -7.79
N CYS A 826 -32.95 34.36 -7.77
CA CYS A 826 -33.74 33.85 -8.88
C CYS A 826 -35.24 34.08 -8.63
N LEU A 827 -35.93 34.56 -9.65
CA LEU A 827 -37.39 34.69 -9.69
C LEU A 827 -37.95 33.62 -10.63
N CYS A 828 -38.64 32.63 -10.09
CA CYS A 828 -39.19 31.52 -10.86
C CYS A 828 -40.73 31.46 -10.75
N ASN A 829 -41.43 31.17 -11.84
CA ASN A 829 -42.89 31.12 -11.89
C ASN A 829 -43.46 29.70 -11.66
N HIS A 830 -42.66 28.78 -11.18
CA HIS A 830 -43.03 27.39 -10.89
C HIS A 830 -42.33 26.92 -9.61
N LEU A 831 -42.68 25.73 -9.12
CA LEU A 831 -42.03 25.07 -7.98
C LEU A 831 -41.37 23.77 -8.45
N THR A 832 -40.04 23.72 -8.39
CA THR A 832 -39.22 22.59 -8.84
C THR A 832 -37.89 22.54 -8.05
N HIS A 833 -36.91 21.79 -8.56
CA HIS A 833 -35.53 21.78 -8.05
C HIS A 833 -34.74 22.90 -8.73
N PHE A 834 -34.34 23.92 -7.98
CA PHE A 834 -33.64 25.10 -8.49
C PHE A 834 -32.12 25.00 -8.30
N GLY A 835 -31.38 25.50 -9.29
CA GLY A 835 -29.94 25.65 -9.25
C GLY A 835 -29.49 26.89 -10.02
N VAL A 836 -28.26 27.33 -9.78
CA VAL A 836 -27.62 28.43 -10.51
C VAL A 836 -26.44 27.86 -11.28
N LEU A 837 -26.57 27.83 -12.61
CA LEU A 837 -25.46 27.51 -13.49
C LEU A 837 -24.64 28.78 -13.72
N MET A 838 -23.33 28.66 -13.53
CA MET A 838 -22.37 29.62 -14.06
C MET A 838 -21.63 28.94 -15.20
N ASP A 839 -21.39 29.67 -16.28
CA ASP A 839 -20.55 29.17 -17.37
C ASP A 839 -19.11 29.06 -16.87
N LEU A 840 -18.77 27.88 -16.36
CA LEU A 840 -17.46 27.51 -15.84
C LEU A 840 -16.55 26.92 -16.92
N GLN A 841 -16.98 26.92 -18.19
CA GLN A 841 -16.27 26.24 -19.28
C GLN A 841 -14.98 26.96 -19.74
N ARG A 842 -14.29 27.65 -18.83
CA ARG A 842 -13.00 28.31 -19.09
C ARG A 842 -12.15 28.39 -17.80
N THR A 843 -11.75 27.23 -17.27
CA THR A 843 -10.61 27.05 -16.34
C THR A 843 -9.24 27.04 -17.04
N VAL A 844 -9.15 27.58 -18.26
CA VAL A 844 -7.94 28.30 -18.68
C VAL A 844 -8.32 29.75 -18.48
N THR A 845 -7.64 30.46 -17.56
CA THR A 845 -7.81 31.89 -17.29
C THR A 845 -8.37 32.56 -18.52
N GLN A 846 -9.67 32.85 -18.50
CA GLN A 846 -10.34 33.33 -19.68
C GLN A 846 -9.82 34.73 -19.92
N ILE A 847 -8.77 34.80 -20.74
CA ILE A 847 -8.18 36.06 -21.18
C ILE A 847 -9.36 36.84 -21.76
N ASP A 848 -9.65 37.99 -21.16
CA ASP A 848 -10.70 38.91 -21.59
C ASP A 848 -10.77 38.93 -23.13
N PRO A 849 -11.96 38.83 -23.77
CA PRO A 849 -12.08 38.90 -25.22
C PRO A 849 -11.30 40.07 -25.85
N GLN A 850 -11.09 41.19 -25.15
CA GLN A 850 -10.19 42.25 -25.59
C GLN A 850 -8.72 41.81 -25.61
N ASN A 851 -8.23 41.22 -24.52
CA ASN A 851 -6.86 40.71 -24.42
C ASN A 851 -6.60 39.57 -25.42
N ASN A 852 -7.58 38.71 -25.69
CA ASN A 852 -7.48 37.67 -26.72
C ASN A 852 -7.39 38.25 -28.14
N LYS A 853 -8.20 39.27 -28.45
CA LYS A 853 -8.08 40.01 -29.72
C LYS A 853 -6.69 40.64 -29.85
N VAL A 854 -6.21 41.31 -28.81
CA VAL A 854 -4.87 41.93 -28.79
C VAL A 854 -3.76 40.89 -28.98
N LEU A 855 -3.83 39.76 -28.27
CA LEU A 855 -2.83 38.69 -28.37
C LEU A 855 -2.81 38.05 -29.76
N THR A 856 -3.98 37.88 -30.36
CA THR A 856 -4.13 37.40 -31.74
C THR A 856 -3.47 38.37 -32.71
N PHE A 857 -3.73 39.68 -32.60
CA PHE A 857 -3.07 40.69 -33.45
C PHE A 857 -1.54 40.69 -33.29
N ILE A 858 -1.04 40.62 -32.05
CA ILE A 858 0.41 40.55 -31.77
C ILE A 858 1.01 39.30 -32.43
N THR A 859 0.32 38.16 -32.33
CA THR A 859 0.82 36.89 -32.87
C THR A 859 0.81 36.89 -34.40
N TYR A 860 -0.26 37.35 -35.07
CA TYR A 860 -0.32 37.41 -36.54
C TYR A 860 0.70 38.40 -37.14
N ILE A 861 0.76 39.63 -36.62
CA ILE A 861 1.76 40.63 -37.05
C ILE A 861 3.16 40.08 -36.78
N GLY A 862 3.32 39.44 -35.63
CA GLY A 862 4.56 38.88 -35.17
C GLY A 862 5.11 37.73 -36.00
N CYS A 863 4.30 36.71 -36.24
CA CYS A 863 4.60 35.59 -37.13
C CYS A 863 4.90 36.09 -38.55
N GLY A 864 4.18 37.13 -39.03
CA GLY A 864 4.45 37.77 -40.32
C GLY A 864 5.84 38.40 -40.39
N ILE A 865 6.20 39.24 -39.41
CA ILE A 865 7.54 39.86 -39.32
C ILE A 865 8.62 38.77 -39.19
N SER A 866 8.42 37.78 -38.32
CA SER A 866 9.34 36.68 -38.10
C SER A 866 9.57 35.87 -39.38
N ALA A 867 8.52 35.59 -40.15
CA ALA A 867 8.60 34.89 -41.44
C ALA A 867 9.42 35.68 -42.48
N ILE A 868 9.18 36.99 -42.61
CA ILE A 868 9.92 37.86 -43.55
C ILE A 868 11.42 37.83 -43.24
N PHE A 869 11.81 38.02 -41.98
CA PHE A 869 13.22 38.05 -41.59
C PHE A 869 13.88 36.66 -41.62
N SER A 870 13.12 35.60 -41.37
CA SER A 870 13.59 34.21 -41.54
C SER A 870 13.83 33.90 -43.02
N ALA A 871 12.95 34.34 -43.92
CA ALA A 871 13.12 34.25 -45.37
C ALA A 871 14.32 35.07 -45.85
N ALA A 872 14.49 36.31 -45.37
CA ALA A 872 15.65 37.15 -45.70
C ALA A 872 16.98 36.53 -45.25
N THR A 873 16.98 35.89 -44.07
CA THR A 873 18.12 35.12 -43.56
C THR A 873 18.41 33.94 -44.48
N LEU A 874 17.40 33.12 -44.78
CA LEU A 874 17.53 31.95 -45.65
C LEU A 874 18.05 32.35 -47.06
N LEU A 875 17.46 33.37 -47.69
CA LEU A 875 17.87 33.88 -48.99
C LEU A 875 19.33 34.37 -48.98
N THR A 876 19.75 35.07 -47.93
CA THR A 876 21.14 35.52 -47.78
C THR A 876 22.11 34.34 -47.73
N TYR A 877 21.81 33.32 -46.95
CA TYR A 877 22.69 32.16 -46.79
C TYR A 877 22.69 31.22 -48.01
N ILE A 878 21.60 31.19 -48.79
CA ILE A 878 21.52 30.48 -50.07
C ILE A 878 22.29 31.21 -51.17
N ALA A 879 22.13 32.54 -51.27
CA ALA A 879 22.72 33.35 -52.34
C ALA A 879 24.25 33.37 -52.31
N PHE A 880 24.86 33.31 -51.11
CA PHE A 880 26.31 33.37 -50.95
C PHE A 880 26.90 32.00 -50.60
N GLU A 881 27.46 31.31 -51.60
CA GLU A 881 28.08 29.98 -51.43
C GLU A 881 29.16 29.97 -50.34
N LYS A 882 29.90 31.07 -50.18
CA LYS A 882 30.96 31.21 -49.17
C LYS A 882 30.43 31.12 -47.74
N LEU A 883 29.20 31.59 -47.47
CA LEU A 883 28.56 31.51 -46.15
C LEU A 883 28.04 30.10 -45.86
N ARG A 884 27.61 29.37 -46.89
CA ARG A 884 27.04 28.01 -46.79
C ARG A 884 28.07 26.94 -46.43
N ARG A 885 29.37 27.22 -46.51
CA ARG A 885 30.42 26.22 -46.24
C ARG A 885 30.53 25.88 -44.74
N ASP A 886 30.23 26.83 -43.86
CA ASP A 886 30.35 26.67 -42.41
C ASP A 886 29.24 25.76 -41.84
N TYR A 887 29.59 24.87 -40.90
CA TYR A 887 28.60 24.00 -40.23
C TYR A 887 27.52 24.77 -39.45
N PRO A 888 27.85 25.78 -38.60
CA PRO A 888 26.82 26.57 -37.91
C PRO A 888 25.86 27.26 -38.88
N SER A 889 26.37 27.76 -40.02
CA SER A 889 25.53 28.38 -41.04
C SER A 889 24.56 27.38 -41.69
N LYS A 890 24.96 26.10 -41.86
CA LYS A 890 24.06 25.05 -42.37
C LYS A 890 22.98 24.68 -41.35
N ILE A 891 23.32 24.62 -40.05
CA ILE A 891 22.34 24.35 -38.98
C ILE A 891 21.35 25.51 -38.88
N LEU A 892 21.86 26.75 -38.86
CA LEU A 892 21.04 27.97 -38.87
C LEU A 892 20.11 28.05 -40.08
N MET A 893 20.57 27.62 -41.26
CA MET A 893 19.74 27.57 -42.47
C MET A 893 18.57 26.59 -42.31
N ASN A 894 18.80 25.40 -41.74
CA ASN A 894 17.73 24.43 -41.47
C ASN A 894 16.76 24.92 -40.38
N LEU A 895 17.28 25.53 -39.30
CA LEU A 895 16.46 26.16 -38.26
C LEU A 895 15.58 27.28 -38.82
N SER A 896 16.15 28.14 -39.68
CA SER A 896 15.41 29.23 -40.34
C SER A 896 14.36 28.68 -41.31
N THR A 897 14.62 27.56 -41.98
CA THR A 897 13.64 26.87 -42.83
C THR A 897 12.48 26.30 -41.99
N ALA A 898 12.76 25.64 -40.87
CA ALA A 898 11.71 25.11 -39.98
C ALA A 898 10.84 26.24 -39.40
N LEU A 899 11.46 27.33 -38.92
CA LEU A 899 10.76 28.51 -38.43
C LEU A 899 9.93 29.20 -39.53
N LEU A 900 10.44 29.29 -40.75
CA LEU A 900 9.71 29.89 -41.87
C LEU A 900 8.42 29.11 -42.17
N PHE A 901 8.51 27.78 -42.30
CA PHE A 901 7.35 26.95 -42.57
C PHE A 901 6.37 26.90 -41.39
N LEU A 902 6.86 26.87 -40.15
CA LEU A 902 6.02 26.98 -38.95
C LEU A 902 5.18 28.27 -38.98
N ASN A 903 5.81 29.42 -39.21
CA ASN A 903 5.10 30.71 -39.25
C ASN A 903 4.16 30.83 -40.47
N LEU A 904 4.55 30.32 -41.64
CA LEU A 904 3.69 30.36 -42.84
C LEU A 904 2.46 29.48 -42.67
N ILE A 905 2.61 28.26 -42.16
CA ILE A 905 1.48 27.35 -41.95
C ILE A 905 0.57 27.91 -40.86
N PHE A 906 1.13 28.44 -39.76
CA PHE A 906 0.35 29.08 -38.71
C PHE A 906 -0.52 30.25 -39.22
N LEU A 907 0.04 31.11 -40.09
CA LEU A 907 -0.69 32.24 -40.68
C LEU A 907 -1.75 31.82 -41.71
N LEU A 908 -1.52 30.71 -42.40
CA LEU A 908 -2.48 30.16 -43.37
C LEU A 908 -3.54 29.29 -42.72
N ASP A 909 -3.32 28.82 -41.49
CA ASP A 909 -4.16 27.88 -40.78
C ASP A 909 -5.62 28.36 -40.67
N GLY A 910 -5.85 29.57 -40.15
CA GLY A 910 -7.19 30.13 -40.00
C GLY A 910 -7.93 30.30 -41.33
N TRP A 911 -7.22 30.61 -42.42
CA TRP A 911 -7.82 30.64 -43.75
C TRP A 911 -8.15 29.24 -44.26
N ILE A 912 -7.30 28.24 -43.99
CA ILE A 912 -7.50 26.86 -44.44
C ILE A 912 -8.62 26.16 -43.65
N ALA A 913 -8.73 26.42 -42.34
CA ALA A 913 -9.77 25.89 -41.48
C ALA A 913 -11.18 26.30 -41.95
N SER A 914 -11.32 27.47 -42.59
CA SER A 914 -12.58 27.99 -43.12
C SER A 914 -13.21 27.15 -44.25
N PHE A 915 -12.43 26.28 -44.93
CA PHE A 915 -12.93 25.49 -46.06
C PHE A 915 -13.77 24.26 -45.66
N ASP A 916 -13.89 23.96 -44.36
CA ASP A 916 -14.73 22.87 -43.81
C ASP A 916 -14.43 21.46 -44.36
N ILE A 917 -13.16 21.22 -44.70
CA ILE A 917 -12.66 19.90 -45.15
C ILE A 917 -11.80 19.28 -44.04
N ASP A 918 -12.33 18.27 -43.36
CA ASP A 918 -11.65 17.60 -42.23
C ASP A 918 -10.27 17.05 -42.59
N GLY A 919 -10.13 16.42 -43.75
CA GLY A 919 -8.86 15.87 -44.21
C GLY A 919 -7.77 16.94 -44.44
N LEU A 920 -8.18 18.13 -44.88
CA LEU A 920 -7.27 19.27 -45.08
C LEU A 920 -6.85 19.85 -43.72
N CYS A 921 -7.80 19.97 -42.79
CA CYS A 921 -7.53 20.44 -41.43
C CYS A 921 -6.57 19.51 -40.67
N ILE A 922 -6.78 18.19 -40.78
CA ILE A 922 -5.89 17.17 -40.21
C ILE A 922 -4.47 17.30 -40.79
N ALA A 923 -4.35 17.48 -42.11
CA ALA A 923 -3.05 17.63 -42.76
C ALA A 923 -2.31 18.90 -42.31
N VAL A 924 -3.01 20.03 -42.20
CA VAL A 924 -2.43 21.30 -41.73
C VAL A 924 -2.01 21.19 -40.27
N ALA A 925 -2.86 20.66 -39.39
CA ALA A 925 -2.55 20.47 -37.98
C ALA A 925 -1.34 19.54 -37.78
N ALA A 926 -1.25 18.45 -38.54
CA ALA A 926 -0.10 17.54 -38.50
C ALA A 926 1.19 18.20 -39.02
N LEU A 927 1.12 19.02 -40.08
CA LEU A 927 2.26 19.78 -40.58
C LEU A 927 2.71 20.85 -39.59
N LEU A 928 1.77 21.56 -38.96
CA LEU A 928 2.06 22.57 -37.96
C LEU A 928 2.74 21.95 -36.73
N HIS A 929 2.25 20.80 -36.26
CA HIS A 929 2.87 20.00 -35.20
C HIS A 929 4.28 19.51 -35.61
N PHE A 930 4.46 19.03 -36.85
CA PHE A 930 5.77 18.61 -37.37
C PHE A 930 6.79 19.75 -37.36
N PHE A 931 6.46 20.93 -37.92
CA PHE A 931 7.40 22.05 -37.99
C PHE A 931 7.68 22.69 -36.63
N LEU A 932 6.75 22.61 -35.69
CA LEU A 932 6.98 22.99 -34.29
C LEU A 932 8.06 22.10 -33.65
N LEU A 933 7.89 20.77 -33.74
CA LEU A 933 8.87 19.79 -33.25
C LEU A 933 10.22 19.91 -33.96
N ALA A 934 10.22 20.13 -35.28
CA ALA A 934 11.44 20.34 -36.05
C ALA A 934 12.19 21.58 -35.59
N THR A 935 11.48 22.66 -35.27
CA THR A 935 12.08 23.89 -34.72
C THR A 935 12.80 23.62 -33.40
N PHE A 936 12.14 22.94 -32.44
CA PHE A 936 12.78 22.58 -31.18
C PHE A 936 13.97 21.63 -31.36
N THR A 937 13.87 20.68 -32.28
CA THR A 937 14.95 19.73 -32.57
C THR A 937 16.17 20.43 -33.17
N TRP A 938 15.96 21.39 -34.08
CA TRP A 938 17.05 22.17 -34.66
C TRP A 938 17.69 23.14 -33.66
N MET A 939 16.93 23.73 -32.73
CA MET A 939 17.49 24.48 -31.60
C MET A 939 18.35 23.57 -30.70
N GLY A 940 17.85 22.36 -30.40
CA GLY A 940 18.60 21.35 -29.65
C GLY A 940 19.88 20.90 -30.33
N LEU A 941 19.84 20.68 -31.65
CA LEU A 941 21.03 20.33 -32.43
C LEU A 941 22.05 21.47 -32.46
N GLU A 942 21.62 22.73 -32.46
CA GLU A 942 22.54 23.86 -32.32
C GLU A 942 23.21 23.86 -30.93
N ALA A 943 22.47 23.54 -29.86
CA ALA A 943 23.04 23.39 -28.51
C ALA A 943 24.12 22.28 -28.47
N VAL A 944 23.84 21.13 -29.09
CA VAL A 944 24.81 20.03 -29.22
C VAL A 944 26.01 20.43 -30.09
N HIS A 945 25.79 21.20 -31.16
CA HIS A 945 26.88 21.74 -31.97
C HIS A 945 27.80 22.64 -31.15
N MET A 946 27.23 23.54 -30.35
CA MET A 946 28.00 24.40 -29.45
C MET A 946 28.77 23.59 -28.39
N TYR A 947 28.18 22.52 -27.84
CA TYR A 947 28.86 21.60 -26.91
C TYR A 947 30.12 20.99 -27.54
N ILE A 948 29.98 20.43 -28.74
CA ILE A 948 31.09 19.79 -29.44
C ILE A 948 32.17 20.82 -29.78
N ALA A 949 31.77 22.03 -30.19
CA ALA A 949 32.70 23.09 -30.59
C ALA A 949 33.47 23.72 -29.42
N LEU A 950 32.88 23.80 -28.22
CA LEU A 950 33.47 24.54 -27.09
C LEU A 950 33.92 23.68 -25.92
N VAL A 951 33.29 22.52 -25.65
CA VAL A 951 33.65 21.63 -24.55
C VAL A 951 34.53 20.48 -25.06
N LYS A 952 34.13 19.84 -26.17
CA LYS A 952 34.81 18.67 -26.74
C LYS A 952 35.82 19.07 -27.83
N VAL A 953 36.71 20.01 -27.48
CA VAL A 953 37.60 20.72 -28.43
C VAL A 953 38.73 19.84 -29.01
N PHE A 954 39.01 18.67 -28.42
CA PHE A 954 40.08 17.77 -28.90
C PHE A 954 39.53 16.54 -29.64
N ASN A 955 39.91 16.44 -30.93
CA ASN A 955 39.87 15.24 -31.78
C ASN A 955 38.48 14.61 -32.08
N THR A 956 37.47 15.41 -32.42
CA THR A 956 36.12 14.91 -32.80
C THR A 956 35.82 15.14 -34.29
N TYR A 957 36.49 14.45 -35.21
CA TYR A 957 36.10 14.45 -36.63
C TYR A 957 34.91 13.52 -36.85
N ILE A 958 33.72 14.08 -37.14
CA ILE A 958 32.52 13.30 -37.45
C ILE A 958 32.34 13.24 -38.97
N ARG A 959 32.58 12.07 -39.57
CA ARG A 959 32.33 11.83 -41.01
C ARG A 959 30.85 12.06 -41.34
N ARG A 960 30.58 12.83 -42.41
CA ARG A 960 29.22 13.23 -42.86
C ARG A 960 28.39 13.89 -41.74
N TYR A 961 29.01 14.81 -40.99
CA TYR A 961 28.41 15.50 -39.85
C TYR A 961 27.01 16.09 -40.11
N ILE A 962 26.86 16.93 -41.15
CA ILE A 962 25.58 17.60 -41.44
C ILE A 962 24.48 16.63 -41.86
N LEU A 963 24.82 15.54 -42.56
CA LEU A 963 23.84 14.53 -42.97
C LEU A 963 23.19 13.86 -41.76
N LYS A 964 23.99 13.52 -40.74
CA LYS A 964 23.48 12.93 -39.49
C LYS A 964 22.57 13.91 -38.73
N PHE A 965 22.95 15.18 -38.70
CA PHE A 965 22.14 16.23 -38.07
C PHE A 965 20.83 16.43 -38.83
N CYS A 966 20.81 16.37 -40.16
CA CYS A 966 19.56 16.41 -40.93
C CYS A 966 18.67 15.18 -40.69
N ILE A 967 19.24 13.98 -40.59
CA ILE A 967 18.47 12.75 -40.28
C ILE A 967 17.79 12.88 -38.91
N ILE A 968 18.49 13.41 -37.91
CA ILE A 968 17.91 13.61 -36.57
C ILE A 968 16.92 14.78 -36.58
N GLY A 969 17.31 15.92 -37.13
CA GLY A 969 16.55 17.17 -37.10
C GLY A 969 15.20 17.11 -37.81
N TRP A 970 15.11 16.37 -38.91
CA TRP A 970 13.87 16.17 -39.65
C TRP A 970 13.22 14.81 -39.39
N GLY A 971 14.02 13.77 -39.12
CA GLY A 971 13.52 12.41 -38.94
C GLY A 971 12.91 12.15 -37.57
N LEU A 972 13.44 12.76 -36.49
CA LEU A 972 12.89 12.56 -35.15
C LEU A 972 11.48 13.17 -35.00
N PRO A 973 11.22 14.42 -35.45
CA PRO A 973 9.85 14.94 -35.57
C PRO A 973 8.93 14.10 -36.46
N ALA A 974 9.42 13.65 -37.62
CA ALA A 974 8.62 12.83 -38.54
C ALA A 974 8.20 11.49 -37.91
N LEU A 975 9.09 10.87 -37.14
CA LEU A 975 8.80 9.64 -36.41
C LEU A 975 7.71 9.84 -35.35
N VAL A 976 7.77 10.94 -34.58
CA VAL A 976 6.74 11.26 -33.58
C VAL A 976 5.38 11.42 -34.24
N ILE A 977 5.28 12.19 -35.34
CA ILE A 977 4.02 12.37 -36.06
C ILE A 977 3.51 11.06 -36.67
N ALA A 978 4.40 10.22 -37.21
CA ALA A 978 4.04 8.92 -37.74
C ALA A 978 3.46 8.00 -36.65
N ILE A 979 4.02 8.00 -35.44
CA ILE A 979 3.49 7.25 -34.30
C ILE A 979 2.12 7.77 -33.88
N VAL A 980 1.94 9.09 -33.82
CA VAL A 980 0.65 9.72 -33.46
C VAL A 980 -0.44 9.40 -34.50
N LEU A 981 -0.09 9.40 -35.79
CA LEU A 981 -1.02 9.03 -36.85
C LEU A 981 -1.30 7.51 -36.86
N ALA A 982 -0.31 6.68 -36.54
CA ALA A 982 -0.46 5.22 -36.48
C ALA A 982 -1.23 4.74 -35.23
N SER A 983 -1.11 5.43 -34.09
CA SER A 983 -1.87 5.12 -32.88
C SER A 983 -3.36 5.43 -33.03
N ALA A 984 -3.71 6.38 -33.92
CA ALA A 984 -5.08 6.80 -34.21
C ALA A 984 -5.79 5.90 -35.24
N ASN A 985 -5.59 4.57 -35.16
CA ASN A 985 -5.80 3.56 -36.22
C ASN A 985 -7.21 3.47 -36.87
N THR A 986 -8.18 4.31 -36.46
CA THR A 986 -9.50 4.45 -37.12
C THR A 986 -10.13 5.86 -37.01
N SER A 987 -9.50 6.86 -36.38
CA SER A 987 -10.10 8.20 -36.20
C SER A 987 -9.04 9.29 -36.04
N ALA A 988 -8.30 9.60 -37.12
CA ALA A 988 -7.36 10.74 -37.13
C ALA A 988 -8.05 12.08 -36.78
N SER A 989 -9.35 12.20 -37.03
CA SER A 989 -10.22 13.33 -36.64
C SER A 989 -10.38 13.52 -35.12
N HIS A 990 -10.11 12.49 -34.32
CA HIS A 990 -10.14 12.58 -32.86
C HIS A 990 -8.82 13.11 -32.28
N VAL A 991 -7.72 13.04 -33.04
CA VAL A 991 -6.41 13.51 -32.61
C VAL A 991 -6.11 14.91 -33.17
N TYR A 992 -6.33 15.10 -34.46
CA TYR A 992 -6.22 16.39 -35.13
C TYR A 992 -7.60 16.83 -35.61
N GLY A 993 -7.95 18.10 -35.40
CA GLY A 993 -9.25 18.61 -35.79
C GLY A 993 -9.35 20.12 -35.64
N LYS A 994 -10.55 20.62 -35.91
CA LYS A 994 -10.89 22.03 -35.72
C LYS A 994 -11.04 22.32 -34.23
N GLU A 995 -10.41 23.39 -33.80
CA GLU A 995 -10.49 23.97 -32.46
C GLU A 995 -10.91 25.44 -32.60
N LEU A 996 -11.87 25.86 -31.78
CA LEU A 996 -12.45 27.20 -31.85
C LEU A 996 -11.56 28.19 -31.10
N TYR A 997 -10.71 28.92 -31.82
CA TYR A 997 -9.81 29.90 -31.22
C TYR A 997 -10.42 31.32 -31.25
N GLY A 998 -10.67 31.89 -30.07
CA GLY A 998 -10.93 33.33 -29.92
C GLY A 998 -12.39 33.82 -30.00
N LYS A 999 -13.42 32.97 -30.04
CA LYS A 999 -14.84 33.42 -29.99
C LYS A 999 -15.25 34.00 -28.63
N ASP A 1000 -16.02 35.08 -28.67
CA ASP A 1000 -16.76 35.57 -27.50
C ASP A 1000 -17.88 34.60 -27.10
N ALA A 1001 -18.46 34.79 -25.92
CA ALA A 1001 -19.53 33.95 -25.38
C ALA A 1001 -20.82 33.94 -26.22
N ASN A 1002 -20.93 34.82 -27.22
CA ASN A 1002 -22.08 34.91 -28.13
C ASN A 1002 -21.81 34.22 -29.48
N GLY A 1003 -20.67 33.54 -29.62
CA GLY A 1003 -20.27 32.87 -30.86
C GLY A 1003 -19.82 33.82 -31.98
N GLN A 1004 -19.61 35.11 -31.68
CA GLN A 1004 -19.19 36.11 -32.64
C GLN A 1004 -17.70 36.47 -32.49
N GLY A 1005 -17.01 36.48 -33.63
CA GLY A 1005 -15.62 36.94 -33.71
C GLY A 1005 -14.62 35.96 -33.10
N GLY A 1006 -14.25 34.94 -33.88
CA GLY A 1006 -13.10 34.06 -33.69
C GLY A 1006 -12.96 33.20 -34.95
N ASP A 1007 -11.72 32.91 -35.35
CA ASP A 1007 -11.43 32.13 -36.56
C ASP A 1007 -11.29 30.65 -36.18
N ASP A 1008 -11.83 29.77 -37.02
CA ASP A 1008 -11.61 28.33 -36.86
C ASP A 1008 -10.11 28.05 -37.03
N PHE A 1009 -9.53 27.21 -36.16
CA PHE A 1009 -8.10 26.89 -36.17
C PHE A 1009 -7.91 25.36 -36.18
N CYS A 1010 -6.95 24.84 -36.93
CA CYS A 1010 -6.69 23.41 -37.07
C CYS A 1010 -5.54 22.97 -36.17
N TRP A 1011 -5.86 22.22 -35.10
CA TRP A 1011 -4.87 21.82 -34.09
C TRP A 1011 -5.11 20.44 -33.47
N ILE A 1012 -4.30 20.09 -32.48
CA ILE A 1012 -4.36 18.83 -31.74
C ILE A 1012 -5.51 18.91 -30.74
N LYS A 1013 -6.58 18.14 -30.99
CA LYS A 1013 -7.78 18.09 -30.13
C LYS A 1013 -7.57 17.23 -28.88
N ASN A 1014 -6.70 16.23 -28.94
CA ASN A 1014 -6.48 15.30 -27.85
C ASN A 1014 -5.44 15.85 -26.85
N GLU A 1015 -5.88 16.13 -25.62
CA GLU A 1015 -5.04 16.70 -24.56
C GLU A 1015 -3.84 15.81 -24.20
N ILE A 1016 -4.02 14.49 -24.13
CA ILE A 1016 -2.94 13.54 -23.81
C ILE A 1016 -1.85 13.61 -24.89
N VAL A 1017 -2.24 13.64 -26.17
CA VAL A 1017 -1.30 13.78 -27.28
C VAL A 1017 -0.57 15.12 -27.17
N PHE A 1018 -1.27 16.23 -26.95
CA PHE A 1018 -0.65 17.54 -26.77
C PHE A 1018 0.39 17.55 -25.64
N TYR A 1019 0.06 17.04 -24.45
CA TYR A 1019 1.00 17.04 -23.32
C TYR A 1019 2.21 16.14 -23.56
N VAL A 1020 2.03 14.95 -24.14
CA VAL A 1020 3.14 14.01 -24.37
C VAL A 1020 4.03 14.49 -25.50
N THR A 1021 3.46 14.87 -26.65
CA THR A 1021 4.22 15.15 -27.87
C THR A 1021 4.67 16.59 -27.97
N CYS A 1022 3.91 17.57 -27.48
CA CYS A 1022 4.33 18.98 -27.51
C CYS A 1022 5.03 19.38 -26.22
N ALA A 1023 4.35 19.28 -25.06
CA ALA A 1023 4.90 19.79 -23.80
C ALA A 1023 6.06 18.94 -23.26
N GLY A 1024 5.94 17.61 -23.27
CA GLY A 1024 6.98 16.68 -22.84
C GLY A 1024 8.22 16.75 -23.73
N TYR A 1025 8.02 16.76 -25.06
CA TYR A 1025 9.10 16.90 -26.03
C TYR A 1025 9.84 18.24 -25.88
N PHE A 1026 9.08 19.33 -25.76
CA PHE A 1026 9.64 20.65 -25.48
C PHE A 1026 10.43 20.65 -24.18
N GLY A 1027 9.89 20.10 -23.08
CA GLY A 1027 10.56 20.04 -21.78
C GLY A 1027 11.93 19.36 -21.86
N ILE A 1028 12.04 18.24 -22.56
CA ILE A 1028 13.31 17.53 -22.76
C ILE A 1028 14.31 18.40 -23.55
N MET A 1029 13.88 18.98 -24.67
CA MET A 1029 14.74 19.81 -25.51
C MET A 1029 15.15 21.12 -24.81
N PHE A 1030 14.24 21.73 -24.05
CA PHE A 1030 14.45 22.96 -23.30
C PHE A 1030 15.46 22.75 -22.16
N LEU A 1031 15.37 21.65 -21.42
CA LEU A 1031 16.36 21.31 -20.39
C LEU A 1031 17.76 21.13 -20.98
N MET A 1032 17.88 20.47 -22.13
CA MET A 1032 19.16 20.34 -22.84
C MET A 1032 19.70 21.72 -23.27
N ASN A 1033 18.84 22.60 -23.76
CA ASN A 1033 19.21 23.94 -24.19
C ASN A 1033 19.62 24.85 -23.02
N ILE A 1034 18.93 24.78 -21.87
CA ILE A 1034 19.33 25.47 -20.63
C ILE A 1034 20.72 24.99 -20.19
N ALA A 1035 20.94 23.68 -20.12
CA ALA A 1035 22.21 23.12 -19.67
C ALA A 1035 23.36 23.63 -20.56
N MET A 1036 23.16 23.66 -21.88
CA MET A 1036 24.14 24.19 -22.81
C MET A 1036 24.31 25.71 -22.74
N PHE A 1037 23.23 26.46 -22.56
CA PHE A 1037 23.30 27.90 -22.33
C PHE A 1037 24.17 28.24 -21.13
N ILE A 1038 24.00 27.52 -20.01
CA ILE A 1038 24.82 27.68 -18.79
C ILE A 1038 26.28 27.35 -19.08
N VAL A 1039 26.58 26.22 -19.73
CA VAL A 1039 27.96 25.84 -20.07
C VAL A 1039 28.65 26.90 -20.93
N VAL A 1040 27.96 27.42 -21.96
CA VAL A 1040 28.49 28.46 -22.83
C VAL A 1040 28.70 29.77 -22.05
N MET A 1041 27.78 30.13 -21.15
CA MET A 1041 27.94 31.30 -20.28
C MET A 1041 29.16 31.17 -19.37
N VAL A 1042 29.35 30.03 -18.71
CA VAL A 1042 30.52 29.76 -17.87
C VAL A 1042 31.82 29.86 -18.67
N GLN A 1043 31.85 29.34 -19.90
CA GLN A 1043 33.03 29.40 -20.76
C GLN A 1043 33.31 30.81 -21.29
N ILE A 1044 32.29 31.63 -21.57
CA ILE A 1044 32.45 33.04 -21.95
C ILE A 1044 33.04 33.83 -20.76
N CYS A 1045 32.51 33.63 -19.55
CA CYS A 1045 33.06 34.23 -18.33
C CYS A 1045 34.50 33.76 -18.04
N GLY A 1046 34.81 32.47 -18.26
CA GLY A 1046 36.15 31.91 -18.05
C GLY A 1046 37.19 32.36 -19.08
N ARG A 1047 36.79 32.73 -20.30
CA ARG A 1047 37.71 33.19 -21.38
C ARG A 1047 38.18 34.64 -21.22
N ASN A 1048 37.43 35.47 -20.49
CA ASN A 1048 37.76 36.90 -20.34
C ASN A 1048 38.95 37.15 -19.39
N GLY A 1049 39.38 36.17 -18.60
CA GLY A 1049 40.51 36.31 -17.68
C GLY A 1049 41.91 36.37 -18.31
N LYS A 1050 42.07 36.29 -19.64
CA LYS A 1050 43.41 36.12 -20.25
C LYS A 1050 43.80 37.01 -21.44
N ARG A 1051 43.05 38.05 -21.86
CA ARG A 1051 43.57 39.01 -22.86
C ARG A 1051 42.75 40.31 -23.06
N THR A 1052 43.48 41.43 -22.98
CA THR A 1052 43.31 42.75 -23.66
C THR A 1052 42.89 43.98 -22.83
N ASN A 1053 43.67 45.07 -22.98
CA ASN A 1053 43.34 46.46 -22.62
C ASN A 1053 42.07 46.93 -23.36
N ARG A 1054 40.91 46.82 -22.73
CA ARG A 1054 39.64 47.32 -23.29
C ARG A 1054 38.79 47.97 -22.20
N SER A 1055 37.97 48.96 -22.57
CA SER A 1055 37.10 49.65 -21.62
C SER A 1055 35.99 48.73 -21.10
N LEU A 1056 35.67 48.83 -19.80
CA LEU A 1056 34.62 48.04 -19.14
C LEU A 1056 33.27 48.10 -19.88
N LYS A 1057 32.95 49.24 -20.48
CA LYS A 1057 31.73 49.46 -21.27
C LYS A 1057 31.72 48.64 -22.57
N GLU A 1058 32.84 48.52 -23.27
CA GLU A 1058 32.95 47.69 -24.48
C GLU A 1058 32.85 46.19 -24.16
N GLU A 1059 33.36 45.78 -23.00
CA GLU A 1059 33.28 44.38 -22.56
C GLU A 1059 31.85 43.99 -22.17
N ILE A 1060 31.17 44.83 -21.36
CA ILE A 1060 29.77 44.62 -20.99
C ILE A 1060 28.88 44.59 -22.24
N LEU A 1061 29.06 45.53 -23.19
CA LEU A 1061 28.26 45.57 -24.41
C LEU A 1061 28.49 44.32 -25.29
N ARG A 1062 29.72 43.81 -25.35
CA ARG A 1062 30.05 42.58 -26.09
C ARG A 1062 29.44 41.34 -25.43
N ASN A 1063 29.53 41.25 -24.11
CA ASN A 1063 28.97 40.13 -23.34
C ASN A 1063 27.43 40.14 -23.42
N LEU A 1064 26.79 41.29 -23.23
CA LEU A 1064 25.34 41.45 -23.36
C LEU A 1064 24.86 41.10 -24.78
N ARG A 1065 25.58 41.55 -25.82
CA ARG A 1065 25.31 41.15 -27.21
C ARG A 1065 25.39 39.62 -27.40
N SER A 1066 26.38 38.97 -26.79
CA SER A 1066 26.54 37.51 -26.88
C SER A 1066 25.43 36.75 -26.14
N VAL A 1067 25.01 37.25 -24.97
CA VAL A 1067 23.93 36.66 -24.16
C VAL A 1067 22.61 36.74 -24.93
N VAL A 1068 22.22 37.94 -25.36
CA VAL A 1068 20.97 38.17 -26.10
C VAL A 1068 20.94 37.33 -27.38
N SER A 1069 22.03 37.32 -28.16
CA SER A 1069 22.14 36.50 -29.37
C SER A 1069 21.93 35.01 -29.10
N LEU A 1070 22.49 34.49 -27.99
CA LEU A 1070 22.40 33.08 -27.65
C LEU A 1070 21.03 32.68 -27.09
N THR A 1071 20.38 33.56 -26.33
CA THR A 1071 19.04 33.36 -25.77
C THR A 1071 18.01 33.08 -26.87
N PHE A 1072 18.05 33.84 -27.97
CA PHE A 1072 17.14 33.63 -29.12
C PHE A 1072 17.55 32.46 -30.01
N LEU A 1073 18.85 32.20 -30.16
CA LEU A 1073 19.34 31.06 -30.95
C LEU A 1073 18.98 29.70 -30.34
N LEU A 1074 19.06 29.58 -29.00
CA LEU A 1074 18.74 28.35 -28.27
C LEU A 1074 17.25 28.23 -27.89
N GLY A 1075 16.42 29.20 -28.27
CA GLY A 1075 14.97 29.14 -28.03
C GLY A 1075 14.56 29.30 -26.56
N MET A 1076 15.37 29.96 -25.74
CA MET A 1076 15.11 30.11 -24.30
C MET A 1076 13.79 30.86 -24.00
N THR A 1077 13.37 31.73 -24.92
CA THR A 1077 12.14 32.52 -24.81
C THR A 1077 10.87 31.70 -24.95
N TRP A 1078 10.95 30.49 -25.51
CA TRP A 1078 9.82 29.55 -25.54
C TRP A 1078 9.46 29.03 -24.15
N GLY A 1079 10.37 29.13 -23.18
CA GLY A 1079 10.10 28.79 -21.79
C GLY A 1079 8.96 29.61 -21.17
N PHE A 1080 8.70 30.82 -21.67
CA PHE A 1080 7.56 31.62 -21.20
C PHE A 1080 6.20 30.96 -21.50
N ALA A 1081 6.09 30.19 -22.59
CA ALA A 1081 4.88 29.41 -22.85
C ALA A 1081 4.72 28.24 -21.87
N PHE A 1082 5.82 27.63 -21.42
CA PHE A 1082 5.81 26.52 -20.47
C PHE A 1082 5.45 26.96 -19.04
N PHE A 1083 5.88 28.15 -18.64
CA PHE A 1083 5.56 28.72 -17.32
C PHE A 1083 4.24 29.53 -17.28
N ALA A 1084 3.47 29.54 -18.38
CA ALA A 1084 2.19 30.22 -18.48
C ALA A 1084 1.07 29.41 -17.79
N TRP A 1085 1.19 29.21 -16.47
CA TRP A 1085 0.19 28.56 -15.62
C TRP A 1085 -0.11 29.39 -14.37
N GLY A 1086 -1.32 29.23 -13.81
CA GLY A 1086 -1.74 29.93 -12.59
C GLY A 1086 -1.98 31.46 -12.76
N PRO A 1087 -1.79 32.28 -11.71
CA PRO A 1087 -2.18 33.70 -11.70
C PRO A 1087 -1.32 34.62 -12.58
N LEU A 1088 -0.21 34.12 -13.14
CA LEU A 1088 0.70 34.88 -14.00
C LEU A 1088 0.56 34.53 -15.50
N THR A 1089 -0.45 33.73 -15.88
CA THR A 1089 -0.67 33.27 -17.27
C THR A 1089 -0.65 34.40 -18.28
N LEU A 1090 -1.39 35.48 -18.01
CA LEU A 1090 -1.54 36.61 -18.92
C LEU A 1090 -0.18 37.29 -19.21
N ALA A 1091 0.60 37.57 -18.17
CA ALA A 1091 1.91 38.20 -18.31
C ALA A 1091 2.89 37.33 -19.12
N PHE A 1092 2.92 36.02 -18.84
CA PHE A 1092 3.78 35.09 -19.56
C PHE A 1092 3.35 34.87 -21.02
N LEU A 1093 2.05 34.91 -21.33
CA LEU A 1093 1.53 34.82 -22.70
C LEU A 1093 1.85 36.06 -23.55
N TYR A 1094 1.79 37.26 -22.97
CA TYR A 1094 2.26 38.48 -23.65
C TYR A 1094 3.75 38.43 -23.93
N LEU A 1095 4.56 38.05 -22.92
CA LEU A 1095 6.01 37.89 -23.10
C LEU A 1095 6.33 36.84 -24.16
N PHE A 1096 5.66 35.68 -24.12
CA PHE A 1096 5.81 34.65 -25.12
C PHE A 1096 5.49 35.17 -26.53
N SER A 1097 4.34 35.82 -26.72
CA SER A 1097 3.91 36.32 -28.03
C SER A 1097 4.84 37.40 -28.57
N ILE A 1098 5.34 38.30 -27.72
CA ILE A 1098 6.33 39.32 -28.09
C ILE A 1098 7.68 38.70 -28.44
N PHE A 1099 8.18 37.74 -27.67
CA PHE A 1099 9.51 37.17 -27.96
C PHE A 1099 9.47 36.17 -29.13
N ASN A 1100 8.37 35.45 -29.30
CA ASN A 1100 8.16 34.55 -30.45
C ASN A 1100 8.06 35.36 -31.75
N SER A 1101 7.32 36.47 -31.74
CA SER A 1101 7.22 37.39 -32.87
C SER A 1101 8.55 38.03 -33.28
N LEU A 1102 9.43 38.29 -32.32
CA LEU A 1102 10.74 38.88 -32.57
C LEU A 1102 11.84 37.85 -32.87
N GLN A 1103 11.56 36.54 -32.76
CA GLN A 1103 12.61 35.53 -32.85
C GLN A 1103 13.30 35.51 -34.22
N GLY A 1104 12.55 35.48 -35.32
CA GLY A 1104 13.11 35.53 -36.68
C GLY A 1104 13.87 36.84 -36.96
N LEU A 1105 13.38 37.96 -36.41
CA LEU A 1105 14.05 39.26 -36.47
C LEU A 1105 15.39 39.25 -35.72
N PHE A 1106 15.43 38.75 -34.48
CA PHE A 1106 16.67 38.70 -33.70
C PHE A 1106 17.70 37.75 -34.30
N ILE A 1107 17.26 36.62 -34.86
CA ILE A 1107 18.12 35.72 -35.63
C ILE A 1107 18.74 36.47 -36.82
N PHE A 1108 17.92 37.19 -37.61
CA PHE A 1108 18.43 38.01 -38.71
C PHE A 1108 19.39 39.09 -38.22
N VAL A 1109 19.06 39.84 -37.18
CA VAL A 1109 19.90 40.94 -36.67
C VAL A 1109 21.25 40.40 -36.21
N PHE A 1110 21.29 39.43 -35.31
CA PHE A 1110 22.55 38.99 -34.70
C PHE A 1110 23.36 38.05 -35.60
N HIS A 1111 22.70 37.14 -36.32
CA HIS A 1111 23.38 36.10 -37.10
C HIS A 1111 23.50 36.41 -38.59
N CYS A 1112 22.74 37.37 -39.12
CA CYS A 1112 22.85 37.82 -40.51
C CYS A 1112 23.42 39.26 -40.58
N ALA A 1113 22.64 40.27 -40.18
CA ALA A 1113 22.97 41.68 -40.38
C ALA A 1113 24.20 42.15 -39.58
N MET A 1114 24.42 41.65 -38.36
CA MET A 1114 25.54 42.03 -37.51
C MET A 1114 26.76 41.09 -37.61
N LYS A 1115 26.65 39.99 -38.38
CA LYS A 1115 27.73 39.02 -38.55
C LYS A 1115 28.74 39.53 -39.57
N GLU A 1116 29.99 39.74 -39.14
CA GLU A 1116 31.03 40.38 -39.96
C GLU A 1116 31.23 39.70 -41.33
N ASN A 1117 31.20 38.36 -41.37
CA ASN A 1117 31.37 37.59 -42.61
C ASN A 1117 30.24 37.85 -43.60
N VAL A 1118 29.01 38.04 -43.11
CA VAL A 1118 27.82 38.34 -43.93
C VAL A 1118 27.89 39.78 -44.41
N GLN A 1119 28.18 40.73 -43.53
CA GLN A 1119 28.36 42.15 -43.87
C GLN A 1119 29.41 42.35 -44.96
N LYS A 1120 30.53 41.63 -44.88
CA LYS A 1120 31.58 41.65 -45.92
C LYS A 1120 31.05 41.17 -47.28
N GLN A 1121 30.19 40.15 -47.32
CA GLN A 1121 29.59 39.68 -48.58
C GLN A 1121 28.53 40.65 -49.11
N TRP A 1122 27.69 41.22 -48.25
CA TRP A 1122 26.72 42.25 -48.64
C TRP A 1122 27.40 43.49 -49.20
N ARG A 1123 28.45 43.99 -48.53
CA ARG A 1123 29.24 45.13 -49.04
C ARG A 1123 29.98 44.82 -50.33
N ARG A 1124 30.26 43.55 -50.63
CA ARG A 1124 30.95 43.13 -51.85
C ARG A 1124 29.99 42.98 -53.04
N HIS A 1125 28.77 42.49 -52.81
CA HIS A 1125 27.85 42.10 -53.89
C HIS A 1125 26.56 42.94 -53.99
N LEU A 1126 26.10 43.55 -52.89
CA LEU A 1126 24.85 44.32 -52.83
C LEU A 1126 25.08 45.84 -52.75
N CYS A 1127 26.24 46.31 -52.27
CA CYS A 1127 26.53 47.75 -52.20
C CYS A 1127 27.19 48.28 -53.49
N CYS A 1128 26.63 49.36 -54.03
CA CYS A 1128 27.21 50.13 -55.15
C CYS A 1128 27.90 51.42 -54.65
N GLY A 1129 28.88 51.92 -55.40
CA GLY A 1129 29.59 53.16 -55.09
C GLY A 1129 30.57 53.06 -53.92
N ARG A 1130 30.65 54.12 -53.08
CA ARG A 1130 31.64 54.28 -51.99
C ARG A 1130 31.57 53.22 -50.88
N PHE A 1131 30.50 52.43 -50.84
CA PHE A 1131 30.28 51.38 -49.85
C PHE A 1131 30.73 49.97 -50.33
N ARG A 1132 31.19 49.84 -51.58
CA ARG A 1132 31.67 48.56 -52.14
C ARG A 1132 33.09 48.23 -51.67
N LEU A 1133 33.28 47.06 -51.04
CA LEU A 1133 34.63 46.56 -50.73
C LEU A 1133 35.33 46.06 -52.01
N ALA A 1134 36.59 46.46 -52.23
CA ALA A 1134 37.40 46.00 -53.37
C ALA A 1134 37.88 44.54 -53.20
N ASP A 1135 38.07 43.84 -54.32
CA ASP A 1135 38.29 42.37 -54.37
C ASP A 1135 39.65 41.86 -53.84
N ASN A 1136 40.56 42.71 -53.35
CA ASN A 1136 41.94 42.31 -53.06
C ASN A 1136 42.36 42.33 -51.58
N SER A 1137 43.13 41.29 -51.24
CA SER A 1137 44.08 41.08 -50.11
C SER A 1137 43.61 40.45 -48.78
N ASP A 1138 43.53 39.11 -48.75
CA ASP A 1138 43.92 38.31 -47.58
C ASP A 1138 45.24 37.52 -47.80
N TRP A 1139 45.89 37.65 -48.98
CA TRP A 1139 47.13 36.92 -49.33
C TRP A 1139 48.44 37.65 -48.96
N SER A 1140 48.41 38.91 -48.51
CA SER A 1140 49.63 39.74 -48.36
C SER A 1140 49.95 40.22 -46.93
N LYS A 1141 49.51 39.51 -45.88
CA LYS A 1141 49.91 39.83 -44.48
C LYS A 1141 50.96 38.89 -43.85
N THR A 1142 51.81 38.25 -44.65
CA THR A 1142 52.95 37.48 -44.12
C THR A 1142 54.31 37.92 -44.68
N ALA A 1143 54.41 38.94 -45.54
CA ALA A 1143 55.70 39.37 -46.05
C ALA A 1143 55.76 40.88 -46.30
N THR A 1144 55.93 41.68 -45.23
CA THR A 1144 56.83 42.84 -45.15
C THR A 1144 56.65 43.51 -43.78
N ASN A 1145 57.55 43.18 -42.86
CA ASN A 1145 57.97 44.15 -41.85
C ASN A 1145 58.75 45.27 -42.56
N ILE A 1146 58.85 46.41 -41.87
CA ILE A 1146 59.81 47.52 -42.04
C ILE A 1146 59.13 48.85 -42.46
N ILE A 1147 59.37 49.86 -41.59
CA ILE A 1147 59.16 51.33 -41.73
C ILE A 1147 57.85 51.92 -41.15
N LYS A 1148 57.95 52.30 -39.87
CA LYS A 1148 57.80 53.67 -39.31
C LYS A 1148 56.46 54.42 -39.47
N LYS A 1149 55.79 54.56 -38.32
CA LYS A 1149 55.40 55.82 -37.61
C LYS A 1149 54.77 56.98 -38.40
N SER A 1150 53.68 57.47 -37.78
CA SER A 1150 53.17 58.85 -37.69
C SER A 1150 52.12 59.34 -38.70
N SER A 1151 51.17 60.10 -38.11
CA SER A 1151 50.43 61.25 -38.66
C SER A 1151 49.52 60.95 -39.86
N ASP A 1152 48.40 61.60 -40.12
CA ASP A 1152 47.56 62.57 -39.44
C ASP A 1152 46.28 62.62 -40.29
N ASN A 1153 45.32 63.40 -39.81
CA ASN A 1153 44.14 63.92 -40.50
C ASN A 1153 44.26 64.22 -42.01
N LEU A 1154 43.05 64.35 -42.60
CA LEU A 1154 42.65 65.29 -43.66
C LEU A 1154 42.42 64.68 -45.07
N GLY A 1155 41.32 65.12 -45.69
CA GLY A 1155 41.40 65.49 -47.11
C GLY A 1155 40.40 64.83 -48.06
N LYS A 1156 39.45 65.65 -48.49
CA LYS A 1156 38.55 65.51 -49.64
C LYS A 1156 39.24 65.14 -50.98
N SER A 1157 38.48 64.38 -51.78
CA SER A 1157 38.13 64.61 -53.21
C SER A 1157 39.10 64.32 -54.38
N LEU A 1158 38.45 63.93 -55.49
CA LEU A 1158 38.77 64.06 -56.93
C LEU A 1158 39.42 62.87 -57.67
N SER A 1159 38.56 62.18 -58.44
CA SER A 1159 38.57 62.00 -59.90
C SER A 1159 39.88 61.85 -60.69
N SER A 1160 39.96 60.81 -61.53
CA SER A 1160 40.41 60.79 -62.96
C SER A 1160 40.60 59.32 -63.41
N SER A 1161 39.88 58.80 -64.41
CA SER A 1161 40.27 58.68 -65.84
C SER A 1161 41.71 58.16 -66.02
N SER A 1162 42.04 57.13 -66.81
CA SER A 1162 41.68 56.91 -68.21
C SER A 1162 42.32 55.60 -68.74
N ILE A 1163 41.69 55.00 -69.76
CA ILE A 1163 42.26 54.49 -71.04
C ILE A 1163 43.56 53.66 -71.02
N GLY A 1164 43.51 52.47 -71.64
CA GLY A 1164 44.46 52.17 -72.73
C GLY A 1164 45.23 50.85 -72.72
N SER A 1165 44.88 50.01 -73.71
CA SER A 1165 45.77 49.20 -74.58
C SER A 1165 46.35 47.85 -74.16
N ASN A 1166 46.00 46.87 -75.01
CA ASN A 1166 46.66 45.61 -75.37
C ASN A 1166 48.19 45.70 -75.51
N SER A 1167 48.91 44.62 -75.20
CA SER A 1167 49.40 43.63 -76.19
C SER A 1167 50.49 42.71 -75.60
N THR A 1168 50.27 41.40 -75.75
CA THR A 1168 51.21 40.32 -76.10
C THR A 1168 52.72 40.63 -76.19
N TYR A 1169 53.59 39.79 -75.62
CA TYR A 1169 54.25 38.67 -76.34
C TYR A 1169 55.42 37.98 -75.57
N LEU A 1170 55.56 36.67 -75.87
CA LEU A 1170 56.78 35.83 -76.01
C LEU A 1170 57.59 35.43 -74.74
N THR A 1171 57.50 34.17 -74.27
CA THR A 1171 58.30 32.93 -74.61
C THR A 1171 59.61 32.79 -73.82
N SER A 1172 60.24 31.64 -73.54
CA SER A 1172 60.20 30.22 -73.96
C SER A 1172 60.96 29.38 -72.89
N LYS A 1173 60.72 28.07 -72.70
CA LYS A 1173 61.46 26.92 -73.27
C LYS A 1173 60.83 25.62 -72.72
N SER A 1174 60.30 24.71 -73.57
CA SER A 1174 60.89 23.43 -74.08
C SER A 1174 61.32 22.43 -72.98
N LYS A 1175 60.95 21.13 -72.97
CA LYS A 1175 61.02 20.07 -74.00
C LYS A 1175 60.12 18.84 -73.71
N SER A 1176 59.51 18.30 -74.78
CA SER A 1176 59.25 16.89 -75.20
C SER A 1176 59.14 15.71 -74.20
N THR A 1177 57.96 15.03 -74.24
CA THR A 1177 57.64 13.57 -74.38
C THR A 1177 58.64 12.53 -73.86
N THR A 1178 58.27 11.53 -73.04
CA THR A 1178 57.34 10.41 -73.34
C THR A 1178 56.70 9.79 -72.08
N ASN A 1179 55.46 9.29 -72.26
CA ASN A 1179 54.56 8.69 -71.25
C ASN A 1179 55.11 7.41 -70.61
N THR A 1180 54.86 7.18 -69.31
CA THR A 1180 53.82 6.24 -68.83
C THR A 1180 53.81 6.13 -67.29
N TYR A 1181 52.61 5.89 -66.78
CA TYR A 1181 52.21 5.75 -65.38
C TYR A 1181 53.19 4.98 -64.47
N CYS A 1182 53.57 5.61 -63.35
CA CYS A 1182 54.12 5.01 -62.12
C CYS A 1182 53.39 5.66 -60.92
N LYS A 1183 52.78 4.96 -59.95
CA LYS A 1183 53.36 4.06 -58.91
C LYS A 1183 54.56 4.72 -58.22
N ARG A 1184 54.84 4.64 -56.92
CA ARG A 1184 54.29 4.00 -55.72
C ARG A 1184 55.34 4.35 -54.63
N ASN A 1185 54.93 4.45 -53.36
CA ASN A 1185 55.72 4.08 -52.15
C ASN A 1185 57.02 4.88 -51.88
N SER A 1186 57.50 5.07 -50.64
CA SER A 1186 57.22 4.50 -49.32
C SER A 1186 58.05 5.25 -48.27
N HIS A 1187 57.66 5.11 -47.00
CA HIS A 1187 58.37 5.47 -45.76
C HIS A 1187 58.44 6.98 -45.51
N THR A 1188 57.76 7.56 -44.52
CA THR A 1188 57.49 7.13 -43.14
C THR A 1188 56.11 7.52 -42.65
#